data_AF-A0A846J6G1-F1
#
_entry.id   AF-A0A846J6G1-F1
#
_cell.length_a   1.000
_cell.length_b   1.000
_cell.length_c   1.000
_cell.angle_alpha   90.00
_cell.angle_beta   90.00
_cell.angle_gamma   90.00
#
_symmetry.space_group_name_H-M   'P 1'
#
loop_
_entity.id
_entity.type
_entity.pdbx_description
1 polymer ?
#
loop_
_entity_poly.entity_id
_entity_poly.type
_entity_poly.pdbx_seq_one_letter_code
_entity_poly.pdbx_strand_id
1 'polypeptide(L)'
;MKPYDKKVINKKITQALIGVTTLGTILTMPISIGMQDNSLSIVKDNKAFAADNIKVGDTIEVNKLMVGDIFNISGIDWVVVAKNHEGYPDGSVTVMSKDILEKRPFDTKSLPSSHWGNSSLRAYLNGEFYNKLSKDLKANILETHLINTNFNGKEDYYTDDKIFIPSLEEIGLKVCNSKPVGSSFNAFHDNASRIAKFGDRDYEWTYWTRVPTTLTLQALPAGTDVDVFYVYSNGTSNYRDINFNRIGDGVRPTLNLKSSTLVKYIDKHEHIKLDDKESPTIEVTGNTTSWTNKDIILNVSAKDNNKVKSITLPDGKIVSSDKADYTVTKNGTYKFTAEDEAGNKITKEIVVDKIDKELPTLNLSTSIAGSTNGNVDINIDAKDSLSGVKEIKANGTVITGNKYTVSSNGIYTVEAIDNAGNKISKQITISNIDRELPNGTVTADKKSWTNGNVTLTCTATDNIGVKSITLPDGKVTAGSKATFAADKNGKYDFIIEDTSGNKRTVDYTVSNIDKELPTLNLATSTTNSTNGNVDINIDAKDTLSGVKEIKVNDTVIKGNKYTVSTNGTYIVEVTDNAGNKTSKQIDISNIDKELPTIAVSGNPTEWTNNNVVLNITAKDNISVKSITMPNGKVVNSDKADFIVNENGIYKFIVEDEAGNKSTKEVVVNKIDKELPVININVKGNKMIIDANDNLSGIKEIFYKIDDGEFVKYAGEVTLSPGHHTIEARAMDNAGNLNDQSDEFIIDNEDIDKEAPTLEVTGNPVDWTNKDIILNVTAKDNKKVKSITLPDGEVVNGDKTTFTISKNGTYKFIVEDEAGNKTTKEVSINKIDKELPIANINIKDYKMTIVASDKLSGIKEIFYKIDNGEFVKYTREVTLSPGAHKIKVKAIDNAGNMNDQNSTSSEVNVNVEDKGKKDLEDATKAVEKAETSKNEDDIDRAKEKVAKLPDGKVKDDLTDRLDDLEKQIKAEKDAYIKAYNAVKKAKTTLDKEDYEYAKKAVHDLNTTIYKNEKAQLQRVLDALKPYIDRKENQSKQEERNKIRNIESLIRKAITTKDPKTIEEAQVAIDKLESSDIKIELQRRLDTTNKVSQMDLAIQARDAVEKLDAYLNYSDIINNLNEFKDLYKEAEKATNRLDNSSQYKSRMDKAKGYIEVMETLAKYKENAEKNNILASEKEMTELISKANQLSFTTRNKQNIIKEILQFQEELKALRETTTVPEA
;
A
#
# COMPACT_ATOMS: atom_id res chain seq x y z
N MET A 1 -37.09 -9.26 46.30
CA MET A 1 -37.55 -8.62 47.56
C MET A 1 -37.84 -7.15 47.29
N LYS A 2 -39.06 -6.73 47.66
CA LYS A 2 -39.51 -5.39 48.09
C LYS A 2 -39.61 -4.21 47.08
N PRO A 3 -40.60 -3.32 47.29
CA PRO A 3 -40.91 -2.17 46.44
C PRO A 3 -40.04 -0.96 46.80
N TYR A 4 -39.72 -0.11 45.80
CA TYR A 4 -38.90 1.09 46.00
C TYR A 4 -39.72 2.33 46.37
N ASP A 5 -39.07 3.14 47.21
CA ASP A 5 -39.56 4.15 48.13
C ASP A 5 -39.85 5.53 47.46
N LYS A 6 -41.05 6.08 47.70
CA LYS A 6 -41.55 7.36 47.17
C LYS A 6 -40.81 8.61 47.70
N LYS A 7 -39.87 8.49 48.64
CA LYS A 7 -39.18 9.65 49.25
C LYS A 7 -37.98 10.22 48.48
N VAL A 8 -37.52 9.60 47.39
CA VAL A 8 -36.34 10.09 46.64
C VAL A 8 -36.70 11.01 45.45
N ILE A 9 -37.93 10.95 44.92
CA ILE A 9 -38.35 11.76 43.77
C ILE A 9 -38.67 13.21 44.17
N ASN A 10 -39.23 13.44 45.36
CA ASN A 10 -39.52 14.80 45.84
C ASN A 10 -38.28 15.63 46.21
N LYS A 11 -37.08 15.04 46.26
CA LYS A 11 -35.84 15.78 46.56
C LYS A 11 -35.12 16.30 45.30
N LYS A 12 -35.42 15.76 44.11
CA LYS A 12 -34.81 16.21 42.84
C LYS A 12 -35.61 17.30 42.12
N ILE A 13 -36.92 17.43 42.38
CA ILE A 13 -37.74 18.49 41.75
C ILE A 13 -37.53 19.84 42.45
N THR A 14 -37.19 19.86 43.74
CA THR A 14 -36.95 21.10 44.51
C THR A 14 -35.57 21.73 44.25
N GLN A 15 -34.65 21.06 43.55
CA GLN A 15 -33.31 21.59 43.23
C GLN A 15 -33.20 22.26 41.85
N ALA A 16 -34.26 22.24 41.02
CA ALA A 16 -34.24 22.88 39.70
C ALA A 16 -34.84 24.31 39.69
N LEU A 17 -35.28 24.84 40.83
CA LEU A 17 -35.97 26.14 40.92
C LEU A 17 -35.23 27.22 41.73
N ILE A 18 -33.89 27.15 41.81
CA ILE A 18 -33.07 28.23 42.37
C ILE A 18 -31.95 28.55 41.37
N GLY A 19 -32.15 29.61 40.58
CA GLY A 19 -31.22 30.03 39.53
C GLY A 19 -31.63 31.34 38.85
N VAL A 20 -31.53 32.43 39.62
CA VAL A 20 -31.41 33.84 39.19
C VAL A 20 -32.70 34.62 38.84
N THR A 21 -32.83 35.70 39.61
CA THR A 21 -33.85 36.75 39.72
C THR A 21 -33.81 37.79 38.60
N THR A 22 -34.95 38.40 38.26
CA THR A 22 -35.24 39.83 38.56
C THR A 22 -36.69 40.23 38.23
N LEU A 23 -37.33 40.87 39.23
CA LEU A 23 -38.50 41.75 39.21
C LEU A 23 -39.90 41.19 38.84
N GLY A 24 -40.77 41.14 39.86
CA GLY A 24 -42.12 41.71 39.76
C GLY A 24 -43.33 40.80 40.05
N THR A 25 -43.76 40.78 41.31
CA THR A 25 -45.13 40.46 41.82
C THR A 25 -45.71 39.05 41.65
N ILE A 26 -45.83 38.36 42.79
CA ILE A 26 -46.60 37.13 43.01
C ILE A 26 -48.04 37.52 43.39
N LEU A 27 -49.04 36.96 42.69
CA LEU A 27 -50.41 36.83 43.18
C LEU A 27 -50.77 35.34 43.10
N THR A 28 -50.77 34.70 44.26
CA THR A 28 -51.12 33.30 44.49
C THR A 28 -52.63 33.08 44.35
N MET A 29 -53.05 32.12 43.53
CA MET A 29 -54.36 31.46 43.64
C MET A 29 -54.26 29.94 43.34
N PRO A 30 -55.13 29.11 43.92
CA PRO A 30 -54.82 27.72 44.27
C PRO A 30 -55.17 26.71 43.17
N ILE A 31 -54.38 25.63 43.10
CA ILE A 31 -54.60 24.47 42.25
C ILE A 31 -55.32 23.39 43.08
N SER A 32 -56.42 22.85 42.57
CA SER A 32 -57.04 21.61 43.08
C SER A 32 -57.00 20.53 42.00
N ILE A 33 -56.65 19.30 42.40
CA ILE A 33 -56.37 18.16 41.52
C ILE A 33 -57.59 17.21 41.52
N GLY A 34 -58.18 16.97 40.35
CA GLY A 34 -59.14 15.88 40.13
C GLY A 34 -58.44 14.65 39.55
N MET A 35 -58.55 13.50 40.21
CA MET A 35 -57.98 12.23 39.75
C MET A 35 -58.94 11.55 38.76
N GLN A 36 -58.74 11.68 37.43
CA GLN A 36 -59.01 10.57 36.50
C GLN A 36 -58.50 10.69 35.04
N ASP A 37 -58.02 11.84 34.54
CA ASP A 37 -57.61 11.90 33.10
C ASP A 37 -56.42 12.80 32.75
N ASN A 38 -55.67 13.32 33.72
CA ASN A 38 -54.39 14.02 33.49
C ASN A 38 -54.48 15.19 32.49
N SER A 39 -55.62 15.90 32.42
CA SER A 39 -55.81 17.10 31.60
C SER A 39 -55.62 18.40 32.43
N LEU A 40 -54.89 19.38 31.86
CA LEU A 40 -54.79 20.75 32.39
C LEU A 40 -55.73 21.65 31.58
N SER A 41 -56.67 22.33 32.23
CA SER A 41 -57.47 23.38 31.59
C SER A 41 -57.41 24.69 32.40
N ILE A 42 -57.16 25.78 31.68
CA ILE A 42 -57.21 27.17 32.17
C ILE A 42 -58.61 27.68 31.82
N VAL A 43 -59.45 27.95 32.82
CA VAL A 43 -60.73 28.63 32.62
C VAL A 43 -60.46 30.13 32.66
N LYS A 44 -60.54 30.79 31.50
CA LYS A 44 -60.64 32.24 31.41
C LYS A 44 -62.09 32.67 31.69
N ASP A 45 -62.20 33.72 32.49
CA ASP A 45 -63.43 34.40 32.88
C ASP A 45 -64.43 34.60 31.73
N ASN A 46 -65.71 34.34 32.02
CA ASN A 46 -66.83 35.09 31.45
C ASN A 46 -67.85 35.34 32.57
N LYS A 47 -67.63 36.38 33.36
CA LYS A 47 -68.73 37.09 34.04
C LYS A 47 -69.24 38.16 33.09
N ALA A 48 -70.46 38.01 32.59
CA ALA A 48 -71.24 39.12 32.07
C ALA A 48 -72.75 38.86 32.28
N PHE A 49 -73.30 39.64 33.21
CA PHE A 49 -74.69 40.09 33.37
C PHE A 49 -75.83 39.07 33.58
N ALA A 50 -76.19 38.92 34.85
CA ALA A 50 -77.57 38.74 35.27
C ALA A 50 -78.33 40.08 35.11
N ALA A 51 -79.44 40.06 34.38
CA ALA A 51 -80.48 41.08 34.25
C ALA A 51 -81.81 40.29 34.13
N ASP A 52 -82.90 40.49 34.87
CA ASP A 52 -83.36 41.54 35.76
C ASP A 52 -84.47 40.96 36.68
N ASN A 53 -84.37 41.15 37.99
CA ASN A 53 -85.48 40.93 38.93
C ASN A 53 -86.11 42.31 39.27
N ILE A 54 -86.81 42.93 38.31
CA ILE A 54 -87.60 44.15 38.56
C ILE A 54 -88.76 43.80 39.50
N LYS A 55 -88.90 44.52 40.62
CA LYS A 55 -89.96 44.30 41.62
C LYS A 55 -90.99 45.43 41.58
N VAL A 56 -92.24 45.09 41.92
CA VAL A 56 -93.33 46.07 42.09
C VAL A 56 -92.91 47.15 43.08
N GLY A 57 -93.03 48.41 42.66
CA GLY A 57 -92.63 49.59 43.43
C GLY A 57 -91.27 50.17 43.07
N ASP A 58 -90.45 49.48 42.26
CA ASP A 58 -89.15 49.98 41.82
C ASP A 58 -89.28 51.22 40.93
N THR A 59 -88.38 52.19 41.12
CA THR A 59 -88.21 53.32 40.22
C THR A 59 -87.19 52.95 39.16
N ILE A 60 -87.64 52.80 37.91
CA ILE A 60 -86.81 52.34 36.79
C ILE A 60 -87.02 53.21 35.56
N GLU A 61 -86.02 53.20 34.68
CA GLU A 61 -86.15 53.83 33.37
C GLU A 61 -87.20 53.08 32.54
N VAL A 62 -88.07 53.81 31.84
CA VAL A 62 -89.20 53.24 31.08
C VAL A 62 -88.73 52.32 29.96
N ASN A 63 -87.51 52.49 29.43
CA ASN A 63 -86.90 51.56 28.48
C ASN A 63 -86.52 50.19 29.07
N LYS A 64 -86.47 50.04 30.40
CA LYS A 64 -86.24 48.75 31.06
C LYS A 64 -87.54 47.96 31.23
N LEU A 65 -88.68 48.62 31.08
CA LEU A 65 -89.98 47.97 31.01
C LEU A 65 -90.16 47.26 29.66
N MET A 66 -90.89 46.16 29.71
CA MET A 66 -91.30 45.37 28.55
C MET A 66 -92.69 45.80 28.07
N VAL A 67 -93.03 45.46 26.84
CA VAL A 67 -94.38 45.66 26.31
C VAL A 67 -95.38 44.86 27.16
N GLY A 68 -96.45 45.51 27.60
CA GLY A 68 -97.42 44.98 28.56
C GLY A 68 -97.14 45.33 30.02
N ASP A 69 -95.97 45.87 30.37
CA ASP A 69 -95.72 46.32 31.74
C ASP A 69 -96.51 47.62 32.05
N ILE A 70 -97.00 47.71 33.29
CA ILE A 70 -97.77 48.83 33.83
C ILE A 70 -96.90 49.61 34.81
N PHE A 71 -96.88 50.93 34.65
CA PHE A 71 -96.23 51.84 35.56
C PHE A 71 -97.14 53.02 35.89
N ASN A 72 -96.87 53.70 37.00
CA ASN A 72 -97.59 54.91 37.39
C ASN A 72 -96.69 56.13 37.32
N ILE A 73 -97.22 57.20 36.73
CA ILE A 73 -96.63 58.53 36.77
C ILE A 73 -97.74 59.57 36.60
N SER A 74 -97.62 60.70 37.29
CA SER A 74 -98.64 61.75 37.32
C SER A 74 -100.02 61.27 37.82
N GLY A 75 -100.06 60.22 38.65
CA GLY A 75 -101.31 59.66 39.20
C GLY A 75 -102.12 58.85 38.19
N ILE A 76 -101.54 58.51 37.03
CA ILE A 76 -102.18 57.73 35.97
C ILE A 76 -101.38 56.44 35.78
N ASP A 77 -102.08 55.31 35.67
CA ASP A 77 -101.49 54.04 35.28
C ASP A 77 -101.37 53.96 33.76
N TRP A 78 -100.14 53.76 33.29
CA TRP A 78 -99.78 53.68 31.88
C TRP A 78 -99.30 52.28 31.56
N VAL A 79 -99.69 51.77 30.40
CA VAL A 79 -99.26 50.50 29.85
C VAL A 79 -98.24 50.77 28.75
N VAL A 80 -97.11 50.08 28.76
CA VAL A 80 -96.16 50.10 27.64
C VAL A 80 -96.76 49.31 26.48
N VAL A 81 -97.10 50.01 25.39
CA VAL A 81 -97.78 49.40 24.22
C VAL A 81 -96.82 49.12 23.06
N ALA A 82 -95.71 49.87 22.97
CA ALA A 82 -94.64 49.62 22.02
C ALA A 82 -93.32 50.27 22.48
N LYS A 83 -92.20 49.80 21.94
CA LYS A 83 -90.85 50.37 22.14
C LYS A 83 -90.21 50.57 20.79
N ASN A 84 -89.61 51.74 20.56
CA ASN A 84 -89.05 52.14 19.28
C ASN A 84 -90.02 51.87 18.13
N HIS A 85 -91.29 52.28 18.32
CA HIS A 85 -92.34 52.03 17.36
C HIS A 85 -92.02 52.71 16.03
N GLU A 86 -92.26 52.03 14.93
CA GLU A 86 -91.86 52.50 13.60
C GLU A 86 -92.59 53.80 13.25
N GLY A 87 -91.86 54.81 12.76
CA GLY A 87 -92.42 56.13 12.43
C GLY A 87 -92.61 57.07 13.63
N TYR A 88 -92.33 56.59 14.85
CA TYR A 88 -92.32 57.39 16.08
C TYR A 88 -90.87 57.82 16.39
N PRO A 89 -90.62 58.80 17.28
CA PRO A 89 -89.27 59.25 17.58
C PRO A 89 -88.33 58.11 18.01
N ASP A 90 -87.12 58.05 17.45
CA ASP A 90 -86.14 57.01 17.77
C ASP A 90 -85.83 56.93 19.26
N GLY A 91 -85.75 55.70 19.80
CA GLY A 91 -85.49 55.52 21.22
C GLY A 91 -86.69 55.86 22.12
N SER A 92 -87.90 56.04 21.58
CA SER A 92 -89.08 56.33 22.40
C SER A 92 -89.79 55.06 22.89
N VAL A 93 -90.50 55.21 24.00
CA VAL A 93 -91.42 54.19 24.51
C VAL A 93 -92.84 54.73 24.42
N THR A 94 -93.68 54.04 23.65
CA THR A 94 -95.07 54.40 23.42
C THR A 94 -95.92 53.80 24.52
N VAL A 95 -96.73 54.65 25.15
CA VAL A 95 -97.53 54.27 26.31
C VAL A 95 -98.96 54.78 26.16
N MET A 96 -99.91 53.99 26.64
CA MET A 96 -101.34 54.30 26.61
C MET A 96 -101.90 54.16 28.04
N SER A 97 -102.86 55.00 28.42
CA SER A 97 -103.48 54.85 29.75
C SER A 97 -104.11 53.46 29.88
N LYS A 98 -103.92 52.80 31.03
CA LYS A 98 -104.44 51.46 31.29
C LYS A 98 -105.95 51.42 31.06
N ASP A 99 -106.65 52.36 31.69
CA ASP A 99 -108.11 52.50 31.66
C ASP A 99 -108.54 53.83 31.03
N ILE A 100 -109.84 53.97 30.77
CA ILE A 100 -110.46 55.21 30.29
C ILE A 100 -110.41 56.23 31.42
N LEU A 101 -109.93 57.45 31.16
CA LEU A 101 -109.72 58.45 32.22
C LEU A 101 -110.95 59.35 32.45
N GLU A 102 -111.65 59.71 31.39
CA GLU A 102 -112.84 60.56 31.44
C GLU A 102 -113.68 60.38 30.17
N LYS A 103 -114.96 60.74 30.21
CA LYS A 103 -115.82 60.81 29.03
C LYS A 103 -115.85 62.22 28.48
N ARG A 104 -115.56 62.38 27.19
CA ARG A 104 -115.64 63.68 26.51
C ARG A 104 -116.18 63.50 25.08
N PRO A 105 -116.99 64.46 24.61
CA PRO A 105 -117.40 64.46 23.21
C PRO A 105 -116.17 64.67 22.32
N PHE A 106 -116.18 64.05 21.13
CA PHE A 106 -115.12 64.21 20.15
C PHE A 106 -115.02 65.67 19.66
N ASP A 107 -116.18 66.31 19.48
CA ASP A 107 -116.29 67.75 19.18
C ASP A 107 -117.42 68.42 20.00
N THR A 108 -117.21 69.67 20.40
CA THR A 108 -118.20 70.49 21.15
C THR A 108 -118.78 71.64 20.33
N LYS A 109 -118.36 71.79 19.06
CA LYS A 109 -118.82 72.83 18.14
C LYS A 109 -120.22 72.51 17.61
N SER A 110 -120.99 73.56 17.26
CA SER A 110 -122.34 73.42 16.67
C SER A 110 -122.35 72.76 15.29
N LEU A 111 -121.23 72.86 14.57
CA LEU A 111 -120.94 72.09 13.37
C LEU A 111 -119.69 71.25 13.67
N PRO A 112 -119.79 69.92 13.68
CA PRO A 112 -118.67 69.10 14.08
C PRO A 112 -117.52 69.14 13.07
N SER A 113 -116.29 69.07 13.58
CA SER A 113 -115.09 68.92 12.77
C SER A 113 -115.07 67.56 12.10
N SER A 114 -114.80 67.57 10.80
CA SER A 114 -114.68 66.36 9.99
C SER A 114 -113.25 65.78 9.97
N HIS A 115 -112.40 66.23 10.90
CA HIS A 115 -110.96 65.97 10.95
C HIS A 115 -110.47 65.92 12.41
N TRP A 116 -109.67 64.92 12.78
CA TRP A 116 -108.95 64.84 14.06
C TRP A 116 -108.23 66.15 14.40
N GLY A 117 -107.52 66.73 13.42
CA GLY A 117 -106.71 67.93 13.59
C GLY A 117 -107.45 69.15 14.16
N ASN A 118 -108.76 69.25 13.88
CA ASN A 118 -109.62 70.38 14.27
C ASN A 118 -110.64 70.01 15.37
N SER A 119 -110.55 68.81 15.92
CA SER A 119 -111.48 68.30 16.94
C SER A 119 -111.27 68.97 18.28
N SER A 120 -112.37 69.19 19.00
CA SER A 120 -112.32 69.74 20.36
C SER A 120 -111.63 68.77 21.33
N LEU A 121 -111.69 67.46 21.07
CA LEU A 121 -110.97 66.46 21.86
C LEU A 121 -109.45 66.54 21.69
N ARG A 122 -108.92 66.72 20.47
CA ARG A 122 -107.48 66.93 20.24
C ARG A 122 -106.97 68.21 20.93
N ALA A 123 -107.74 69.29 20.83
CA ALA A 123 -107.43 70.55 21.49
C ALA A 123 -107.41 70.40 23.03
N TYR A 124 -108.34 69.62 23.58
CA TYR A 124 -108.36 69.26 24.99
C TYR A 124 -107.11 68.46 25.39
N LEU A 125 -106.75 67.41 24.64
CA LEU A 125 -105.61 66.54 24.95
C LEU A 125 -104.29 67.30 24.97
N ASN A 126 -104.03 68.13 23.96
CA ASN A 126 -102.77 68.88 23.83
C ASN A 126 -102.79 70.23 24.57
N GLY A 127 -103.93 70.62 25.15
CA GLY A 127 -104.11 71.85 25.93
C GLY A 127 -104.36 71.54 27.40
N GLU A 128 -105.65 71.48 27.78
CA GLU A 128 -106.06 71.33 29.18
C GLU A 128 -105.55 70.03 29.83
N PHE A 129 -105.66 68.88 29.15
CA PHE A 129 -105.19 67.60 29.70
C PHE A 129 -103.67 67.59 29.85
N TYR A 130 -102.93 67.97 28.81
CA TYR A 130 -101.47 68.11 28.87
C TYR A 130 -101.05 69.01 30.03
N ASN A 131 -101.70 70.15 30.22
CA ASN A 131 -101.36 71.09 31.29
C ASN A 131 -101.59 70.53 32.70
N LYS A 132 -102.54 69.61 32.90
CA LYS A 132 -102.81 68.92 34.17
C LYS A 132 -101.75 67.88 34.55
N LEU A 133 -100.94 67.40 33.60
CA LEU A 133 -99.90 66.41 33.89
C LEU A 133 -98.77 66.99 34.76
N SER A 134 -98.13 66.12 35.55
CA SER A 134 -96.99 66.47 36.40
C SER A 134 -95.84 67.04 35.59
N LYS A 135 -95.04 67.91 36.21
CA LYS A 135 -93.90 68.57 35.55
C LYS A 135 -92.89 67.55 35.00
N ASP A 136 -92.67 66.47 35.73
CA ASP A 136 -91.70 65.41 35.37
C ASP A 136 -92.17 64.59 34.16
N LEU A 137 -93.47 64.30 34.06
CA LEU A 137 -94.01 63.63 32.87
C LEU A 137 -93.92 64.55 31.66
N LYS A 138 -94.35 65.83 31.80
CA LYS A 138 -94.36 66.80 30.69
C LYS A 138 -93.00 67.02 30.04
N ALA A 139 -91.91 67.00 30.81
CA ALA A 139 -90.54 67.19 30.30
C ALA A 139 -90.01 65.99 29.48
N ASN A 140 -90.68 64.84 29.60
CA ASN A 140 -90.29 63.58 28.99
C ASN A 140 -91.20 63.11 27.85
N ILE A 141 -92.35 63.77 27.66
CA ILE A 141 -93.22 63.56 26.49
C ILE A 141 -92.52 64.05 25.22
N LEU A 142 -92.49 63.20 24.21
CA LEU A 142 -92.00 63.47 22.87
C LEU A 142 -93.18 63.81 21.94
N GLU A 143 -93.00 64.83 21.12
CA GLU A 143 -93.97 65.19 20.06
C GLU A 143 -93.95 64.13 18.96
N THR A 144 -95.13 63.74 18.48
CA THR A 144 -95.31 62.63 17.56
C THR A 144 -95.98 63.12 16.29
N HIS A 145 -95.38 62.80 15.15
CA HIS A 145 -95.90 63.16 13.83
C HIS A 145 -96.93 62.12 13.37
N LEU A 146 -98.22 62.41 13.53
CA LEU A 146 -99.31 61.48 13.24
C LEU A 146 -99.85 61.64 11.82
N ILE A 147 -99.96 60.54 11.08
CA ILE A 147 -100.70 60.48 9.81
C ILE A 147 -102.18 60.23 10.08
N ASN A 148 -103.06 61.11 9.62
CA ASN A 148 -104.51 61.00 9.74
C ASN A 148 -105.15 60.99 8.36
N THR A 149 -106.34 60.43 8.24
CA THR A 149 -107.14 60.50 7.01
C THR A 149 -108.42 61.28 7.31
N ASN A 150 -108.86 62.10 6.35
CA ASN A 150 -110.08 62.88 6.47
C ASN A 150 -111.33 61.98 6.51
N PHE A 151 -112.47 62.52 6.94
CA PHE A 151 -113.72 61.78 7.10
C PHE A 151 -114.19 60.97 5.87
N ASN A 152 -113.82 61.38 4.65
CA ASN A 152 -114.21 60.70 3.43
C ASN A 152 -113.24 59.57 3.02
N GLY A 153 -112.14 59.39 3.76
CA GLY A 153 -111.15 58.35 3.52
C GLY A 153 -110.19 58.59 2.35
N LYS A 154 -110.23 59.77 1.71
CA LYS A 154 -109.54 60.02 0.43
C LYS A 154 -108.29 60.87 0.53
N GLU A 155 -108.12 61.66 1.59
CA GLU A 155 -106.93 62.53 1.73
C GLU A 155 -106.27 62.33 3.08
N ASP A 156 -104.95 62.12 3.05
CA ASP A 156 -104.12 62.06 4.25
C ASP A 156 -103.62 63.46 4.63
N TYR A 157 -103.54 63.72 5.93
CA TYR A 157 -102.97 64.93 6.50
C TYR A 157 -102.27 64.60 7.82
N TYR A 158 -101.38 65.48 8.26
CA TYR A 158 -100.54 65.21 9.42
C TYR A 158 -100.85 66.14 10.59
N THR A 159 -100.70 65.63 11.81
CA THR A 159 -100.76 66.43 13.04
C THR A 159 -99.57 66.12 13.92
N ASP A 160 -98.95 67.16 14.47
CA ASP A 160 -97.95 67.01 15.53
C ASP A 160 -98.66 67.05 16.89
N ASP A 161 -98.60 65.94 17.60
CA ASP A 161 -99.34 65.73 18.85
C ASP A 161 -98.39 65.25 19.95
N LYS A 162 -98.48 65.89 21.13
CA LYS A 162 -97.79 65.43 22.35
C LYS A 162 -98.60 64.34 23.04
N ILE A 163 -99.92 64.44 22.96
CA ILE A 163 -100.87 63.47 23.48
C ILE A 163 -101.95 63.26 22.43
N PHE A 164 -102.24 62.01 22.12
CA PHE A 164 -103.20 61.63 21.10
C PHE A 164 -104.03 60.42 21.56
N ILE A 165 -104.94 59.97 20.70
CA ILE A 165 -105.61 58.67 20.82
C ILE A 165 -105.25 57.86 19.55
N PRO A 166 -105.08 56.54 19.63
CA PRO A 166 -104.55 55.77 18.51
C PRO A 166 -105.53 55.67 17.34
N SER A 167 -105.02 55.36 16.15
CA SER A 167 -105.87 54.87 15.06
C SER A 167 -106.30 53.43 15.33
N LEU A 168 -107.31 52.96 14.59
CA LEU A 168 -107.76 51.57 14.68
C LEU A 168 -106.65 50.58 14.32
N GLU A 169 -105.84 50.90 13.31
CA GLU A 169 -104.76 50.01 12.87
C GLU A 169 -103.58 49.97 13.85
N GLU A 170 -103.29 51.08 14.56
CA GLU A 170 -102.29 51.11 15.63
C GLU A 170 -102.65 50.17 16.78
N ILE A 171 -103.95 49.94 17.03
CA ILE A 171 -104.41 48.98 18.05
C ILE A 171 -104.78 47.61 17.45
N GLY A 172 -104.35 47.30 16.23
CA GLY A 172 -104.49 45.97 15.62
C GLY A 172 -105.86 45.68 14.97
N LEU A 173 -106.69 46.69 14.70
CA LEU A 173 -107.98 46.56 14.01
C LEU A 173 -107.89 47.15 12.59
N LYS A 174 -107.90 46.31 11.55
CA LYS A 174 -107.83 46.73 10.14
C LYS A 174 -109.20 47.16 9.62
N VAL A 175 -109.39 48.45 9.29
CA VAL A 175 -110.66 49.03 8.80
C VAL A 175 -110.39 50.05 7.69
N CYS A 176 -111.31 50.22 6.74
CA CYS A 176 -111.20 51.25 5.71
C CYS A 176 -111.10 52.67 6.32
N ASN A 177 -110.28 53.53 5.73
CA ASN A 177 -110.05 54.93 6.12
C ASN A 177 -109.23 55.14 7.42
N SER A 178 -108.56 54.11 7.95
CA SER A 178 -107.59 54.22 9.05
C SER A 178 -106.16 54.01 8.52
N LYS A 179 -105.18 54.72 9.08
CA LYS A 179 -103.75 54.49 8.82
C LYS A 179 -102.93 54.53 10.12
N PRO A 180 -102.05 53.55 10.37
CA PRO A 180 -101.10 53.62 11.47
C PRO A 180 -99.92 54.50 11.05
N VAL A 181 -99.25 55.12 12.02
CA VAL A 181 -97.89 55.59 11.78
C VAL A 181 -96.98 54.38 11.92
N GLY A 182 -96.33 53.97 10.82
CA GLY A 182 -95.48 52.78 10.77
C GLY A 182 -96.26 51.47 10.96
N SER A 183 -96.06 50.80 12.11
CA SER A 183 -96.61 49.47 12.41
C SER A 183 -97.76 49.50 13.42
N SER A 184 -98.38 48.36 13.74
CA SER A 184 -99.31 48.26 14.88
C SER A 184 -98.55 48.25 16.21
N PHE A 185 -99.18 48.71 17.29
CA PHE A 185 -98.68 48.47 18.65
C PHE A 185 -98.80 46.98 18.95
N ASN A 186 -97.69 46.25 18.87
CA ASN A 186 -97.61 44.80 19.05
C ASN A 186 -98.24 44.30 20.38
N ALA A 187 -98.46 45.20 21.35
CA ALA A 187 -99.28 44.94 22.52
C ALA A 187 -100.71 44.47 22.23
N PHE A 188 -101.37 45.00 21.20
CA PHE A 188 -102.81 44.81 20.94
C PHE A 188 -103.06 43.77 19.84
N HIS A 189 -102.77 42.50 20.13
CA HIS A 189 -102.85 41.39 19.18
C HIS A 189 -104.23 40.70 19.13
N ASP A 190 -105.09 40.94 20.13
CA ASP A 190 -106.42 40.32 20.24
C ASP A 190 -107.45 41.28 20.89
N ASN A 191 -108.70 40.83 21.03
CA ASN A 191 -109.74 41.68 21.64
C ASN A 191 -109.49 41.91 23.14
N ALA A 192 -108.92 40.94 23.87
CA ALA A 192 -108.70 41.04 25.32
C ALA A 192 -107.64 42.09 25.68
N SER A 193 -106.59 42.20 24.88
CA SER A 193 -105.54 43.21 25.03
C SER A 193 -106.05 44.65 24.83
N ARG A 194 -107.14 44.87 24.10
CA ARG A 194 -107.72 46.21 23.81
C ARG A 194 -108.72 46.74 24.86
N ILE A 195 -109.13 45.92 25.81
CA ILE A 195 -110.15 46.27 26.82
C ILE A 195 -109.66 47.41 27.73
N ALA A 196 -110.57 48.32 28.10
CA ALA A 196 -110.33 49.40 29.06
C ALA A 196 -111.58 49.67 29.89
N LYS A 197 -111.43 49.91 31.20
CA LYS A 197 -112.55 50.13 32.15
C LYS A 197 -112.81 51.63 32.39
N PHE A 198 -114.00 51.97 32.88
CA PHE A 198 -114.36 53.33 33.32
C PHE A 198 -115.27 53.29 34.56
N GLY A 199 -114.70 53.49 35.76
CA GLY A 199 -115.42 53.37 37.04
C GLY A 199 -115.81 51.93 37.42
N ASP A 200 -116.58 51.76 38.51
CA ASP A 200 -116.84 50.45 39.14
C ASP A 200 -118.06 49.67 38.59
N ARG A 201 -118.59 50.02 37.40
CA ARG A 201 -119.77 49.35 36.80
C ARG A 201 -119.39 48.64 35.49
N ASP A 202 -120.00 47.49 35.21
CA ASP A 202 -119.66 46.61 34.06
C ASP A 202 -120.50 46.86 32.78
N TYR A 203 -121.20 48.00 32.67
CA TYR A 203 -122.02 48.30 31.49
C TYR A 203 -121.19 48.93 30.35
N GLU A 204 -121.63 48.78 29.09
CA GLU A 204 -120.94 49.10 27.83
C GLU A 204 -120.12 50.43 27.85
N TRP A 205 -118.83 50.36 28.17
CA TRP A 205 -117.88 51.47 28.02
C TRP A 205 -117.26 51.47 26.64
N THR A 206 -116.96 52.66 26.16
CA THR A 206 -116.44 52.90 24.82
C THR A 206 -115.36 53.96 24.91
N TYR A 207 -114.34 53.90 24.04
CA TYR A 207 -113.37 54.99 23.91
C TYR A 207 -113.08 55.36 22.47
N TRP A 208 -112.86 56.64 22.22
CA TRP A 208 -112.62 57.17 20.89
C TRP A 208 -111.30 56.67 20.29
N THR A 209 -111.30 56.52 18.96
CA THR A 209 -110.09 56.48 18.12
C THR A 209 -110.02 57.78 17.31
N ARG A 210 -108.87 58.10 16.73
CA ARG A 210 -108.69 59.34 15.94
C ARG A 210 -109.27 59.25 14.52
N VAL A 211 -110.10 58.25 14.19
CA VAL A 211 -110.54 57.93 12.83
C VAL A 211 -112.00 58.40 12.58
N PRO A 212 -112.23 59.51 11.87
CA PRO A 212 -113.57 59.92 11.40
C PRO A 212 -114.04 59.14 10.15
N THR A 213 -115.35 59.02 9.93
CA THR A 213 -115.97 58.30 8.79
C THR A 213 -117.38 58.84 8.42
N THR A 214 -117.93 58.47 7.24
CA THR A 214 -119.31 58.77 6.80
C THR A 214 -119.89 57.64 5.95
N LEU A 215 -121.12 57.16 6.23
CA LEU A 215 -121.69 55.95 5.60
C LEU A 215 -122.74 56.14 4.48
N THR A 216 -122.89 57.33 3.89
CA THR A 216 -123.81 57.52 2.75
C THR A 216 -123.13 58.16 1.54
N LEU A 217 -122.94 57.34 0.50
CA LEU A 217 -122.65 57.73 -0.87
C LEU A 217 -123.85 58.48 -1.47
N GLN A 218 -123.99 59.79 -1.24
CA GLN A 218 -124.76 60.73 -2.07
C GLN A 218 -124.50 62.18 -1.60
N ALA A 219 -124.33 63.11 -2.54
CA ALA A 219 -123.98 64.50 -2.26
C ALA A 219 -124.98 65.18 -1.30
N LEU A 220 -124.59 65.32 -0.04
CA LEU A 220 -125.32 66.09 0.97
C LEU A 220 -124.63 67.45 1.21
N PRO A 221 -125.39 68.52 1.49
CA PRO A 221 -124.86 69.87 1.68
C PRO A 221 -123.86 69.95 2.84
N ALA A 222 -122.99 70.96 2.82
CA ALA A 222 -122.05 71.25 3.90
C ALA A 222 -122.79 71.40 5.25
N GLY A 223 -122.55 70.47 6.18
CA GLY A 223 -123.08 70.52 7.55
C GLY A 223 -123.93 69.33 8.04
N THR A 224 -123.85 68.13 7.44
CA THR A 224 -124.63 66.96 7.90
C THR A 224 -123.79 65.68 8.09
N ASP A 225 -123.88 65.14 9.31
CA ASP A 225 -123.43 63.88 9.95
C ASP A 225 -122.02 63.33 9.65
N VAL A 226 -121.12 63.46 10.63
CA VAL A 226 -119.79 62.82 10.66
C VAL A 226 -119.76 61.82 11.82
N ASP A 227 -119.40 60.57 11.53
CA ASP A 227 -119.22 59.53 12.54
C ASP A 227 -117.75 59.42 12.94
N VAL A 228 -117.47 58.94 14.16
CA VAL A 228 -116.09 58.61 14.58
C VAL A 228 -116.06 57.19 15.14
N PHE A 229 -114.99 56.46 14.82
CA PHE A 229 -114.79 55.12 15.35
C PHE A 229 -114.42 55.14 16.83
N TYR A 230 -115.03 54.24 17.59
CA TYR A 230 -114.74 53.96 18.98
C TYR A 230 -114.55 52.46 19.20
N VAL A 231 -113.92 52.10 20.30
CA VAL A 231 -113.69 50.72 20.73
C VAL A 231 -114.61 50.42 21.92
N TYR A 232 -115.34 49.31 21.86
CA TYR A 232 -116.20 48.79 22.92
C TYR A 232 -115.39 48.14 24.06
N SER A 233 -116.05 47.98 25.21
CA SER A 233 -115.51 47.31 26.40
C SER A 233 -115.12 45.84 26.18
N ASN A 234 -115.52 45.22 25.07
CA ASN A 234 -115.10 43.87 24.67
C ASN A 234 -113.92 43.86 23.67
N GLY A 235 -113.31 45.02 23.37
CA GLY A 235 -112.16 45.15 22.48
C GLY A 235 -112.48 45.19 20.97
N THR A 236 -113.76 45.16 20.59
CA THR A 236 -114.23 45.34 19.19
C THR A 236 -114.49 46.81 18.87
N SER A 237 -114.52 47.21 17.59
CA SER A 237 -114.76 48.60 17.17
C SER A 237 -116.06 48.80 16.41
N ASN A 238 -116.65 49.99 16.50
CA ASN A 238 -117.77 50.46 15.68
C ASN A 238 -117.72 51.99 15.54
N TYR A 239 -118.59 52.59 14.74
CA TYR A 239 -118.68 54.05 14.55
C TYR A 239 -120.04 54.57 15.01
N ARG A 240 -120.10 55.86 15.38
CA ARG A 240 -121.35 56.53 15.78
C ARG A 240 -121.26 58.03 15.51
N ASP A 241 -122.43 58.62 15.26
CA ASP A 241 -122.60 60.05 15.05
C ASP A 241 -122.20 60.84 16.29
N ILE A 242 -121.27 61.78 16.07
CA ILE A 242 -120.73 62.67 17.11
C ILE A 242 -121.78 63.65 17.66
N ASN A 243 -122.88 63.92 16.94
CA ASN A 243 -123.99 64.75 17.42
C ASN A 243 -124.94 64.00 18.37
N PHE A 244 -125.06 62.67 18.24
CA PHE A 244 -125.99 61.84 19.02
C PHE A 244 -125.57 61.67 20.48
N ASN A 245 -124.28 61.83 20.81
CA ASN A 245 -123.75 61.54 22.13
C ASN A 245 -123.34 62.81 22.90
N ARG A 246 -124.31 63.56 23.43
CA ARG A 246 -124.04 64.75 24.29
C ARG A 246 -123.26 64.43 25.59
N ILE A 247 -123.05 63.15 25.92
CA ILE A 247 -122.32 62.67 27.11
C ILE A 247 -120.88 62.23 26.76
N GLY A 248 -120.55 62.01 25.48
CA GLY A 248 -119.22 61.68 24.97
C GLY A 248 -118.74 60.24 25.27
N ASP A 249 -117.97 59.65 24.36
CA ASP A 249 -117.25 58.39 24.62
C ASP A 249 -115.97 58.65 25.42
N GLY A 250 -115.36 57.57 25.91
CA GLY A 250 -114.18 57.58 26.76
C GLY A 250 -112.93 58.11 26.07
N VAL A 251 -112.07 58.75 26.85
CA VAL A 251 -110.75 59.22 26.42
C VAL A 251 -109.69 58.31 27.02
N ARG A 252 -108.87 57.71 26.15
CA ARG A 252 -107.75 56.84 26.52
C ARG A 252 -106.46 57.37 25.89
N PRO A 253 -105.77 58.32 26.56
CA PRO A 253 -104.63 59.03 25.99
C PRO A 253 -103.44 58.11 25.70
N THR A 254 -102.73 58.40 24.62
CA THR A 254 -101.49 57.75 24.17
C THR A 254 -100.42 58.81 23.96
N LEU A 255 -99.18 58.51 24.33
CA LEU A 255 -98.03 59.41 24.19
C LEU A 255 -96.72 58.65 24.08
N ASN A 256 -95.67 59.34 23.65
CA ASN A 256 -94.32 58.80 23.56
C ASN A 256 -93.41 59.41 24.61
N LEU A 257 -92.65 58.55 25.31
CA LEU A 257 -91.70 58.96 26.34
C LEU A 257 -90.26 58.75 25.90
N LYS A 258 -89.35 59.60 26.40
CA LYS A 258 -87.91 59.35 26.32
C LYS A 258 -87.57 58.04 27.02
N SER A 259 -86.72 57.20 26.42
CA SER A 259 -86.27 55.93 27.01
C SER A 259 -85.78 56.03 28.48
N SER A 260 -85.15 57.14 28.86
CA SER A 260 -84.61 57.37 30.20
C SER A 260 -85.63 57.88 31.22
N THR A 261 -86.92 57.98 30.86
CA THR A 261 -87.96 58.49 31.77
C THR A 261 -88.07 57.57 32.99
N LEU A 262 -87.85 58.11 34.19
CA LEU A 262 -87.99 57.34 35.42
C LEU A 262 -89.46 57.21 35.81
N VAL A 263 -89.91 55.96 35.97
CA VAL A 263 -91.29 55.61 36.28
C VAL A 263 -91.33 54.59 37.41
N LYS A 264 -92.47 54.52 38.12
CA LYS A 264 -92.66 53.52 39.17
C LYS A 264 -93.37 52.30 38.61
N TYR A 265 -92.69 51.17 38.56
CA TYR A 265 -93.28 49.91 38.10
C TYR A 265 -94.38 49.43 39.06
N ILE A 266 -95.53 49.03 38.52
CA ILE A 266 -96.69 48.63 39.32
C ILE A 266 -97.07 47.18 39.07
N ASP A 267 -97.27 46.76 37.83
CA ASP A 267 -97.73 45.40 37.52
C ASP A 267 -97.54 45.06 36.04
N LYS A 268 -98.01 43.90 35.59
CA LYS A 268 -98.17 43.56 34.17
C LYS A 268 -99.62 43.59 33.75
N HIS A 269 -99.88 43.95 32.49
CA HIS A 269 -101.20 43.91 31.90
C HIS A 269 -101.65 42.46 31.71
N GLU A 270 -102.83 42.14 32.23
CA GLU A 270 -103.34 40.76 32.38
C GLU A 270 -103.43 39.98 31.05
N HIS A 271 -103.45 40.69 29.91
CA HIS A 271 -103.69 40.13 28.57
C HIS A 271 -102.62 40.49 27.51
N ILE A 272 -101.47 41.07 27.88
CA ILE A 272 -100.40 41.40 26.91
C ILE A 272 -99.11 40.61 27.23
N LYS A 273 -98.63 39.71 26.33
CA LYS A 273 -97.38 38.90 26.48
C LYS A 273 -96.66 38.66 25.13
N LEU A 274 -95.31 38.67 25.11
CA LEU A 274 -94.41 38.27 23.98
C LEU A 274 -93.03 37.72 24.51
N ASP A 275 -92.38 36.79 23.75
CA ASP A 275 -91.46 35.66 24.13
C ASP A 275 -89.90 35.86 24.16
N ASP A 276 -89.23 34.85 24.79
CA ASP A 276 -87.82 34.31 24.81
C ASP A 276 -86.57 35.20 25.09
N LYS A 277 -85.61 34.70 25.90
CA LYS A 277 -84.39 35.41 26.38
C LYS A 277 -83.07 34.60 26.39
N GLU A 278 -83.02 33.31 26.06
CA GLU A 278 -81.79 32.50 26.18
C GLU A 278 -80.98 32.40 24.86
N SER A 279 -79.65 32.41 24.94
CA SER A 279 -78.75 32.26 23.77
C SER A 279 -78.36 30.79 23.52
N PRO A 280 -78.04 30.40 22.27
CA PRO A 280 -77.57 29.05 21.95
C PRO A 280 -76.23 28.71 22.62
N THR A 281 -75.95 27.42 22.81
CA THR A 281 -74.63 26.89 23.23
C THR A 281 -73.83 26.39 22.02
N ILE A 282 -72.50 26.39 22.10
CA ILE A 282 -71.61 25.95 21.01
C ILE A 282 -70.40 25.16 21.55
N GLU A 283 -70.09 24.03 20.93
CA GLU A 283 -68.97 23.13 21.23
C GLU A 283 -68.15 22.88 19.96
N VAL A 284 -66.81 22.86 20.08
CA VAL A 284 -65.89 22.59 18.97
C VAL A 284 -64.89 21.52 19.40
N THR A 285 -64.79 20.44 18.63
CA THR A 285 -63.95 19.26 18.91
C THR A 285 -63.06 18.93 17.70
N GLY A 286 -62.09 18.01 17.85
CA GLY A 286 -61.21 17.57 16.75
C GLY A 286 -59.83 18.27 16.68
N ASN A 287 -59.52 19.15 17.62
CA ASN A 287 -58.17 19.72 17.75
C ASN A 287 -57.17 18.67 18.30
N THR A 288 -55.90 18.74 17.88
CA THR A 288 -54.84 17.82 18.31
C THR A 288 -53.95 18.45 19.38
N THR A 289 -53.39 17.61 20.25
CA THR A 289 -52.35 18.01 21.22
C THR A 289 -50.93 17.72 20.73
N SER A 290 -50.78 16.98 19.63
CA SER A 290 -49.49 16.58 19.03
C SER A 290 -49.27 17.23 17.67
N TRP A 291 -48.01 17.53 17.33
CA TRP A 291 -47.60 18.06 16.03
C TRP A 291 -48.05 17.15 14.88
N THR A 292 -48.57 17.75 13.81
CA THR A 292 -49.03 17.05 12.61
C THR A 292 -48.65 17.82 11.35
N ASN A 293 -48.31 17.10 10.29
CA ASN A 293 -48.14 17.65 8.94
C ASN A 293 -49.40 17.55 8.06
N LYS A 294 -50.51 17.10 8.65
CA LYS A 294 -51.82 17.01 7.99
C LYS A 294 -52.73 18.14 8.45
N ASP A 295 -53.76 18.39 7.66
CA ASP A 295 -54.84 19.31 8.05
C ASP A 295 -55.61 18.78 9.28
N ILE A 296 -56.09 19.70 10.11
CA ILE A 296 -56.94 19.39 11.27
C ILE A 296 -58.39 19.68 10.88
N ILE A 297 -59.32 18.81 11.26
CA ILE A 297 -60.76 19.03 11.03
C ILE A 297 -61.41 19.35 12.38
N LEU A 298 -61.93 20.57 12.51
CA LEU A 298 -62.68 21.01 13.68
C LEU A 298 -64.18 20.74 13.43
N ASN A 299 -64.79 19.94 14.29
CA ASN A 299 -66.20 19.59 14.25
C ASN A 299 -66.95 20.49 15.24
N VAL A 300 -67.87 21.31 14.74
CA VAL A 300 -68.63 22.31 15.50
C VAL A 300 -70.05 21.80 15.68
N SER A 301 -70.58 21.94 16.90
CA SER A 301 -71.98 21.65 17.19
C SER A 301 -72.58 22.73 18.09
N ALA A 302 -73.79 23.18 17.79
CA ALA A 302 -74.53 24.15 18.57
C ALA A 302 -75.87 23.58 19.04
N LYS A 303 -76.38 24.03 20.18
CA LYS A 303 -77.67 23.58 20.74
C LYS A 303 -78.44 24.75 21.32
N ASP A 304 -79.75 24.76 21.12
CA ASP A 304 -80.66 25.78 21.63
C ASP A 304 -82.00 25.14 22.06
N ASN A 305 -82.72 25.78 22.99
CA ASN A 305 -83.99 25.26 23.50
C ASN A 305 -85.14 25.39 22.48
N ASN A 306 -85.09 26.39 21.58
CA ASN A 306 -86.15 26.69 20.61
C ASN A 306 -85.74 26.51 19.15
N LYS A 307 -84.43 26.49 18.82
CA LYS A 307 -83.75 25.89 17.63
C LYS A 307 -82.58 26.76 17.17
N VAL A 308 -81.46 26.14 16.78
CA VAL A 308 -80.32 26.85 16.17
C VAL A 308 -80.65 27.20 14.71
N LYS A 309 -80.51 28.49 14.37
CA LYS A 309 -80.73 29.02 13.02
C LYS A 309 -79.50 28.82 12.13
N SER A 310 -78.30 29.13 12.63
CA SER A 310 -77.06 28.94 11.86
C SER A 310 -75.78 28.93 12.68
N ILE A 311 -74.71 28.38 12.10
CA ILE A 311 -73.32 28.52 12.55
C ILE A 311 -72.53 29.29 11.49
N THR A 312 -71.90 30.39 11.87
CA THR A 312 -70.91 31.11 11.06
C THR A 312 -69.51 30.55 11.34
N LEU A 313 -68.85 30.08 10.28
CA LEU A 313 -67.49 29.55 10.29
C LEU A 313 -66.43 30.67 10.25
N PRO A 314 -65.15 30.38 10.55
CA PRO A 314 -64.07 31.38 10.60
C PRO A 314 -63.81 32.11 9.27
N ASP A 315 -64.19 31.54 8.14
CA ASP A 315 -64.11 32.15 6.80
C ASP A 315 -65.31 33.05 6.46
N GLY A 316 -66.26 33.21 7.40
CA GLY A 316 -67.49 33.97 7.22
C GLY A 316 -68.62 33.17 6.55
N LYS A 317 -68.40 31.91 6.18
CA LYS A 317 -69.44 31.06 5.60
C LYS A 317 -70.48 30.72 6.67
N ILE A 318 -71.75 30.91 6.33
CA ILE A 318 -72.89 30.58 7.19
C ILE A 318 -73.40 29.19 6.81
N VAL A 319 -73.51 28.31 7.80
CA VAL A 319 -74.09 26.96 7.67
C VAL A 319 -75.42 26.96 8.40
N SER A 320 -76.52 26.79 7.66
CA SER A 320 -77.88 26.67 8.22
C SER A 320 -78.13 25.28 8.82
N SER A 321 -77.34 24.93 9.83
CA SER A 321 -77.41 23.68 10.57
C SER A 321 -76.89 23.91 12.00
N ASP A 322 -77.27 23.01 12.91
CA ASP A 322 -76.73 22.89 14.26
C ASP A 322 -75.34 22.23 14.30
N LYS A 323 -74.81 21.77 13.16
CA LYS A 323 -73.47 21.19 13.02
C LYS A 323 -72.74 21.73 11.81
N ALA A 324 -71.42 21.83 11.91
CA ALA A 324 -70.55 22.20 10.80
C ALA A 324 -69.13 21.69 11.00
N ASP A 325 -68.44 21.36 9.91
CA ASP A 325 -67.02 20.99 9.93
C ASP A 325 -66.18 22.10 9.31
N TYR A 326 -64.99 22.32 9.86
CA TYR A 326 -64.04 23.31 9.34
C TYR A 326 -62.62 22.76 9.29
N THR A 327 -62.05 22.71 8.09
CA THR A 327 -60.67 22.26 7.86
C THR A 327 -59.68 23.39 8.12
N VAL A 328 -58.81 23.16 9.10
CA VAL A 328 -57.73 24.05 9.50
C VAL A 328 -56.42 23.59 8.84
N THR A 329 -55.87 24.45 7.98
CA THR A 329 -54.66 24.14 7.20
C THR A 329 -53.41 24.88 7.69
N LYS A 330 -53.56 25.81 8.66
CA LYS A 330 -52.51 26.65 9.23
C LYS A 330 -52.75 26.85 10.73
N ASN A 331 -51.70 27.21 11.46
CA ASN A 331 -51.84 27.61 12.85
C ASN A 331 -52.53 28.98 12.96
N GLY A 332 -53.41 29.13 13.93
CA GLY A 332 -54.18 30.36 14.14
C GLY A 332 -55.32 30.20 15.13
N THR A 333 -56.02 31.31 15.36
CA THR A 333 -57.25 31.36 16.17
C THR A 333 -58.46 31.36 15.25
N TYR A 334 -59.36 30.40 15.45
CA TYR A 334 -60.53 30.17 14.61
C TYR A 334 -61.80 30.46 15.40
N LYS A 335 -62.62 31.39 14.88
CA LYS A 335 -63.82 31.93 15.53
C LYS A 335 -65.08 31.33 14.92
N PHE A 336 -65.95 30.76 15.76
CA PHE A 336 -67.24 30.18 15.38
C PHE A 336 -68.36 30.94 16.09
N THR A 337 -69.44 31.27 15.38
CA THR A 337 -70.60 32.00 15.94
C THR A 337 -71.89 31.26 15.67
N ALA A 338 -72.69 30.95 16.69
CA ALA A 338 -74.02 30.36 16.53
C ALA A 338 -75.11 31.40 16.80
N GLU A 339 -76.20 31.36 16.03
CA GLU A 339 -77.37 32.25 16.11
C GLU A 339 -78.65 31.40 16.20
N ASP A 340 -79.62 31.80 17.04
CA ASP A 340 -80.96 31.20 17.13
C ASP A 340 -82.02 31.96 16.29
N GLU A 341 -83.27 31.49 16.29
CA GLU A 341 -84.37 32.13 15.55
C GLU A 341 -84.85 33.46 16.18
N ALA A 342 -84.61 33.66 17.48
CA ALA A 342 -84.91 34.90 18.19
C ALA A 342 -83.83 35.99 17.96
N GLY A 343 -82.70 35.63 17.34
CA GLY A 343 -81.59 36.50 17.01
C GLY A 343 -80.49 36.57 18.07
N ASN A 344 -80.53 35.75 19.12
CA ASN A 344 -79.47 35.68 20.11
C ASN A 344 -78.23 34.96 19.53
N LYS A 345 -77.03 35.41 19.92
CA LYS A 345 -75.76 34.92 19.35
C LYS A 345 -74.75 34.55 20.44
N ILE A 346 -74.00 33.48 20.19
CA ILE A 346 -72.81 33.10 20.98
C ILE A 346 -71.59 32.92 20.09
N THR A 347 -70.39 33.20 20.61
CA THR A 347 -69.12 33.01 19.91
C THR A 347 -68.20 32.09 20.70
N LYS A 348 -67.49 31.18 20.01
CA LYS A 348 -66.39 30.37 20.56
C LYS A 348 -65.13 30.46 19.69
N GLU A 349 -63.99 30.64 20.33
CA GLU A 349 -62.68 30.64 19.66
C GLU A 349 -61.88 29.38 20.03
N ILE A 350 -61.22 28.79 19.02
CA ILE A 350 -60.31 27.65 19.17
C ILE A 350 -58.94 28.02 18.62
N VAL A 351 -57.89 27.75 19.40
CA VAL A 351 -56.50 27.94 18.97
C VAL A 351 -55.97 26.61 18.43
N VAL A 352 -55.49 26.63 17.20
CA VAL A 352 -54.77 25.52 16.58
C VAL A 352 -53.31 25.96 16.40
N ASP A 353 -52.38 25.30 17.08
CA ASP A 353 -50.96 25.68 17.14
C ASP A 353 -49.99 24.52 16.87
N LYS A 354 -50.49 23.36 16.42
CA LYS A 354 -49.72 22.12 16.20
C LYS A 354 -49.70 21.61 14.76
N ILE A 355 -49.90 22.48 13.78
CA ILE A 355 -49.67 22.16 12.37
C ILE A 355 -48.28 22.63 11.96
N ASP A 356 -47.48 21.71 11.43
CA ASP A 356 -46.20 22.03 10.83
C ASP A 356 -46.03 21.21 9.54
N LYS A 357 -45.93 21.93 8.43
CA LYS A 357 -45.78 21.37 7.08
C LYS A 357 -44.45 21.77 6.44
N GLU A 358 -43.62 22.51 7.16
CA GLU A 358 -42.32 22.95 6.65
C GLU A 358 -41.35 21.77 6.74
N LEU A 359 -40.49 21.62 5.73
CA LEU A 359 -39.43 20.62 5.80
C LEU A 359 -38.35 21.13 6.76
N PRO A 360 -37.76 20.27 7.60
CA PRO A 360 -36.58 20.65 8.36
C PRO A 360 -35.45 21.05 7.41
N THR A 361 -34.63 22.00 7.84
CA THR A 361 -33.38 22.33 7.15
C THR A 361 -32.30 21.31 7.51
N LEU A 362 -31.45 20.97 6.55
CA LEU A 362 -30.35 20.01 6.73
C LEU A 362 -29.11 20.50 5.96
N ASN A 363 -28.03 20.82 6.68
CA ASN A 363 -26.73 21.18 6.11
C ASN A 363 -25.67 20.17 6.55
N LEU A 364 -24.82 19.76 5.60
CA LEU A 364 -23.77 18.77 5.80
C LEU A 364 -22.43 19.40 5.45
N SER A 365 -21.41 19.14 6.27
CA SER A 365 -20.00 19.48 5.99
C SER A 365 -19.08 18.40 6.54
N THR A 366 -17.83 18.34 6.07
CA THR A 366 -16.83 17.42 6.60
C THR A 366 -15.91 18.11 7.60
N SER A 367 -15.37 17.39 8.58
CA SER A 367 -14.37 17.94 9.51
C SER A 367 -13.03 18.25 8.86
N ILE A 368 -12.70 17.58 7.76
CA ILE A 368 -11.43 17.68 7.03
C ILE A 368 -11.73 17.69 5.53
N ALA A 369 -11.14 18.63 4.80
CA ALA A 369 -11.25 18.75 3.33
C ALA A 369 -10.06 18.12 2.58
N GLY A 370 -8.86 18.08 3.19
CA GLY A 370 -7.67 17.43 2.62
C GLY A 370 -7.67 15.91 2.81
N SER A 371 -6.73 15.22 2.16
CA SER A 371 -6.57 13.76 2.35
C SER A 371 -6.14 13.43 3.79
N THR A 372 -6.61 12.30 4.31
CA THR A 372 -6.31 11.87 5.68
C THR A 372 -6.29 10.35 5.78
N ASN A 373 -5.44 9.82 6.67
CA ASN A 373 -5.46 8.43 7.09
C ASN A 373 -6.40 8.15 8.28
N GLY A 374 -6.98 9.20 8.85
CA GLY A 374 -7.91 9.15 9.97
C GLY A 374 -9.37 8.94 9.55
N ASN A 375 -10.27 8.95 10.52
CA ASN A 375 -11.70 9.01 10.25
C ASN A 375 -12.10 10.45 9.90
N VAL A 376 -13.16 10.61 9.09
CA VAL A 376 -13.76 11.90 8.78
C VAL A 376 -15.10 12.02 9.49
N ASP A 377 -15.38 13.16 10.10
CA ASP A 377 -16.70 13.43 10.68
C ASP A 377 -17.56 14.16 9.65
N ILE A 378 -18.78 13.68 9.45
CA ILE A 378 -19.85 14.42 8.79
C ILE A 378 -20.52 15.27 9.87
N ASN A 379 -20.29 16.57 9.84
CA ASN A 379 -20.97 17.54 10.68
C ASN A 379 -22.37 17.81 10.12
N ILE A 380 -23.39 17.66 10.96
CA ILE A 380 -24.79 17.71 10.61
C ILE A 380 -25.45 18.87 11.36
N ASP A 381 -25.92 19.87 10.62
CA ASP A 381 -26.73 20.97 11.15
C ASP A 381 -28.15 20.82 10.62
N ALA A 382 -29.00 20.19 11.44
CA ALA A 382 -30.43 20.02 11.17
C ALA A 382 -31.23 20.94 12.10
N LYS A 383 -32.12 21.74 11.53
CA LYS A 383 -32.97 22.68 12.29
C LYS A 383 -34.37 22.70 11.72
N ASP A 384 -35.35 22.82 12.60
CA ASP A 384 -36.74 23.05 12.25
C ASP A 384 -37.30 24.15 13.18
N SER A 385 -37.96 25.15 12.59
CA SER A 385 -38.41 26.36 13.31
C SER A 385 -39.77 26.24 13.98
N LEU A 386 -40.56 25.22 13.64
CA LEU A 386 -41.95 25.06 14.10
C LEU A 386 -42.05 23.90 15.08
N SER A 387 -41.99 22.66 14.59
CA SER A 387 -42.14 21.46 15.42
C SER A 387 -40.83 20.99 16.05
N GLY A 388 -39.68 21.42 15.52
CA GLY A 388 -38.35 21.01 15.98
C GLY A 388 -37.93 19.65 15.41
N VAL A 389 -36.63 19.36 15.39
CA VAL A 389 -36.09 18.10 14.88
C VAL A 389 -36.36 16.97 15.87
N LYS A 390 -37.01 15.90 15.41
CA LYS A 390 -37.29 14.69 16.19
C LYS A 390 -36.14 13.70 16.15
N GLU A 391 -35.61 13.44 14.95
CA GLU A 391 -34.66 12.36 14.72
C GLU A 391 -33.75 12.68 13.54
N ILE A 392 -32.47 12.33 13.65
CA ILE A 392 -31.50 12.38 12.55
C ILE A 392 -30.98 10.96 12.33
N LYS A 393 -30.97 10.51 11.07
CA LYS A 393 -30.42 9.22 10.66
C LYS A 393 -29.28 9.41 9.68
N ALA A 394 -28.13 8.81 9.95
CA ALA A 394 -27.04 8.70 9.01
C ALA A 394 -26.94 7.26 8.52
N ASN A 395 -27.09 7.06 7.20
CA ASN A 395 -27.11 5.77 6.52
C ASN A 395 -28.06 4.74 7.17
N GLY A 396 -29.26 5.19 7.55
CA GLY A 396 -30.28 4.38 8.21
C GLY A 396 -30.11 4.20 9.73
N THR A 397 -29.00 4.68 10.32
CA THR A 397 -28.73 4.59 11.76
C THR A 397 -29.09 5.88 12.47
N VAL A 398 -29.84 5.80 13.56
CA VAL A 398 -30.18 6.95 14.42
C VAL A 398 -28.93 7.45 15.13
N ILE A 399 -28.67 8.75 15.08
CA ILE A 399 -27.51 9.35 15.75
C ILE A 399 -27.96 10.30 16.85
N THR A 400 -27.23 10.30 17.96
CA THR A 400 -27.42 11.25 19.06
C THR A 400 -26.31 12.29 18.99
N GLY A 401 -26.55 13.39 18.28
CA GLY A 401 -25.60 14.50 18.16
C GLY A 401 -25.59 15.13 16.77
N ASN A 402 -24.66 16.06 16.57
CA ASN A 402 -24.48 16.81 15.31
C ASN A 402 -23.31 16.27 14.47
N LYS A 403 -22.87 15.04 14.71
CA LYS A 403 -21.72 14.43 14.01
C LYS A 403 -21.95 12.95 13.74
N TYR A 404 -21.45 12.50 12.59
CA TYR A 404 -21.38 11.10 12.22
C TYR A 404 -19.99 10.76 11.67
N THR A 405 -19.22 9.95 12.41
CA THR A 405 -17.85 9.58 12.06
C THR A 405 -17.83 8.41 11.08
N VAL A 406 -17.07 8.54 10.00
CA VAL A 406 -16.91 7.51 8.98
C VAL A 406 -15.44 7.14 8.80
N SER A 407 -15.18 5.86 8.55
CA SER A 407 -13.83 5.29 8.42
C SER A 407 -13.49 4.83 7.01
N SER A 408 -14.39 5.02 6.05
CA SER A 408 -14.25 4.57 4.66
C SER A 408 -14.74 5.64 3.68
N ASN A 409 -14.19 5.64 2.48
CA ASN A 409 -14.75 6.43 1.39
C ASN A 409 -16.10 5.85 0.96
N GLY A 410 -17.02 6.71 0.54
CA GLY A 410 -18.36 6.32 0.15
C GLY A 410 -19.33 7.49 0.09
N ILE A 411 -20.55 7.18 -0.35
CA ILE A 411 -21.67 8.14 -0.34
C ILE A 411 -22.49 7.86 0.91
N TYR A 412 -22.64 8.88 1.75
CA TYR A 412 -23.40 8.80 2.99
C TYR A 412 -24.68 9.61 2.86
N THR A 413 -25.81 8.98 3.19
CA THR A 413 -27.12 9.64 3.19
C THR A 413 -27.48 10.05 4.61
N VAL A 414 -27.80 11.33 4.82
CA VAL A 414 -28.31 11.84 6.10
C VAL A 414 -29.77 12.26 5.91
N GLU A 415 -30.65 11.75 6.76
CA GLU A 415 -32.07 12.07 6.83
C GLU A 415 -32.35 12.81 8.14
N ALA A 416 -33.12 13.90 8.09
CA ALA A 416 -33.65 14.57 9.27
C ALA A 416 -35.18 14.53 9.24
N ILE A 417 -35.78 14.22 10.39
CA ILE A 417 -37.22 14.07 10.60
C ILE A 417 -37.62 15.05 11.71
N ASP A 418 -38.65 15.86 11.49
CA ASP A 418 -39.20 16.76 12.52
C ASP A 418 -40.26 16.09 13.41
N ASN A 419 -40.82 16.82 14.38
CA ASN A 419 -41.83 16.30 15.28
C ASN A 419 -43.22 16.15 14.64
N ALA A 420 -43.50 16.83 13.52
CA ALA A 420 -44.71 16.68 12.72
C ALA A 420 -44.67 15.52 11.71
N GLY A 421 -43.49 14.94 11.48
CA GLY A 421 -43.24 13.82 10.58
C GLY A 421 -42.75 14.22 9.18
N ASN A 422 -42.39 15.48 8.94
CA ASN A 422 -41.76 15.93 7.70
C ASN A 422 -40.31 15.44 7.63
N LYS A 423 -39.86 15.09 6.42
CA LYS A 423 -38.56 14.43 6.19
C LYS A 423 -37.78 15.08 5.07
N ILE A 424 -36.49 15.32 5.30
CA ILE A 424 -35.53 15.72 4.27
C ILE A 424 -34.33 14.79 4.28
N SER A 425 -33.78 14.50 3.10
CA SER A 425 -32.56 13.69 2.95
C SER A 425 -31.55 14.39 2.05
N LYS A 426 -30.27 14.39 2.45
CA LYS A 426 -29.14 14.86 1.64
C LYS A 426 -28.03 13.81 1.62
N GLN A 427 -27.30 13.76 0.51
CA GLN A 427 -26.11 12.93 0.36
C GLN A 427 -24.84 13.76 0.47
N ILE A 428 -23.79 13.17 1.03
CA ILE A 428 -22.44 13.71 1.04
C ILE A 428 -21.44 12.61 0.65
N THR A 429 -20.48 12.93 -0.21
CA THR A 429 -19.46 11.99 -0.67
C THR A 429 -18.17 12.22 0.11
N ILE A 430 -17.66 11.15 0.71
CA ILE A 430 -16.33 11.11 1.35
C ILE A 430 -15.40 10.35 0.42
N SER A 431 -14.33 11.02 -0.03
CA SER A 431 -13.36 10.47 -1.01
C SER A 431 -11.91 10.70 -0.61
N ASN A 432 -11.68 11.31 0.55
CA ASN A 432 -10.39 11.80 1.03
C ASN A 432 -9.78 10.93 2.13
N ILE A 433 -10.37 9.77 2.46
CA ILE A 433 -9.77 8.81 3.39
C ILE A 433 -8.85 7.89 2.59
N ASP A 434 -7.56 7.96 2.86
CA ASP A 434 -6.57 7.08 2.25
C ASP A 434 -5.76 6.36 3.33
N ARG A 435 -5.87 5.03 3.33
CA ARG A 435 -5.21 4.12 4.28
C ARG A 435 -4.24 3.17 3.58
N GLU A 436 -3.99 3.37 2.29
CA GLU A 436 -3.01 2.57 1.58
C GLU A 436 -1.62 2.99 2.04
N LEU A 437 -0.74 2.01 2.31
CA LEU A 437 0.64 2.33 2.68
C LEU A 437 1.42 2.68 1.42
N PRO A 438 2.26 3.73 1.44
CA PRO A 438 3.12 4.05 0.30
C PRO A 438 4.05 2.90 -0.01
N ASN A 439 4.34 2.68 -1.30
CA ASN A 439 5.29 1.66 -1.75
C ASN A 439 6.67 2.27 -1.96
N GLY A 440 7.73 1.49 -1.76
CA GLY A 440 9.08 1.97 -1.96
C GLY A 440 10.09 0.87 -2.19
N THR A 441 11.11 1.21 -2.96
CA THR A 441 12.24 0.35 -3.28
C THR A 441 13.54 1.09 -3.01
N VAL A 442 14.54 0.38 -2.51
CA VAL A 442 15.88 0.91 -2.28
C VAL A 442 16.85 0.16 -3.18
N THR A 443 17.71 0.90 -3.88
CA THR A 443 18.76 0.36 -4.75
C THR A 443 20.11 0.93 -4.35
N ALA A 444 21.17 0.12 -4.46
CA ALA A 444 22.54 0.56 -4.27
C ALA A 444 23.22 0.80 -5.62
N ASP A 445 24.03 1.84 -5.72
CA ASP A 445 24.87 2.16 -6.88
C ASP A 445 25.99 1.13 -7.10
N LYS A 446 26.55 0.57 -6.02
CA LYS A 446 27.64 -0.40 -6.02
C LYS A 446 27.22 -1.69 -5.34
N LYS A 447 27.41 -2.82 -6.04
CA LYS A 447 27.10 -4.18 -5.54
C LYS A 447 28.35 -5.02 -5.25
N SER A 448 29.50 -4.62 -5.77
CA SER A 448 30.81 -5.25 -5.50
C SER A 448 31.49 -4.59 -4.30
N TRP A 449 32.51 -5.25 -3.73
CA TRP A 449 33.34 -4.69 -2.68
C TRP A 449 33.88 -3.30 -3.05
N THR A 450 33.86 -2.37 -2.11
CA THR A 450 34.34 -1.00 -2.30
C THR A 450 34.94 -0.43 -1.01
N ASN A 451 36.01 0.35 -1.17
CA ASN A 451 36.58 1.18 -0.11
C ASN A 451 35.94 2.57 0.01
N GLY A 452 34.98 2.89 -0.86
CA GLY A 452 34.20 4.12 -0.80
C GLY A 452 32.83 3.91 -0.15
N ASN A 453 32.06 5.00 -0.06
CA ASN A 453 30.67 4.92 0.38
C ASN A 453 29.79 4.26 -0.70
N VAL A 454 28.71 3.60 -0.28
CA VAL A 454 27.65 3.06 -1.13
C VAL A 454 26.46 4.02 -1.11
N THR A 455 26.02 4.47 -2.27
CA THR A 455 24.88 5.38 -2.40
C THR A 455 23.60 4.57 -2.53
N LEU A 456 22.76 4.61 -1.50
CA LEU A 456 21.42 4.05 -1.49
C LEU A 456 20.44 5.07 -2.07
N THR A 457 19.70 4.68 -3.10
CA THR A 457 18.61 5.47 -3.69
C THR A 457 17.28 4.83 -3.31
N CYS A 458 16.49 5.53 -2.51
CA CYS A 458 15.10 5.16 -2.23
C CYS A 458 14.19 5.87 -3.23
N THR A 459 13.36 5.08 -3.92
CA THR A 459 12.28 5.57 -4.79
C THR A 459 10.95 5.08 -4.27
N ALA A 460 10.01 5.99 -4.10
CA ALA A 460 8.71 5.72 -3.52
C ALA A 460 7.57 6.12 -4.46
N THR A 461 6.46 5.42 -4.36
CA THR A 461 5.24 5.69 -5.13
C THR A 461 4.03 5.46 -4.24
N ASP A 462 3.00 6.28 -4.44
CA ASP A 462 1.75 6.20 -3.71
C ASP A 462 0.60 6.70 -4.59
N ASN A 463 -0.63 6.26 -4.32
CA ASN A 463 -1.82 6.56 -5.14
C ASN A 463 -2.21 8.05 -5.10
N ILE A 464 -1.92 8.76 -4.00
CA ILE A 464 -2.20 10.19 -3.80
C ILE A 464 -0.92 11.04 -3.75
N GLY A 465 0.24 10.39 -3.68
CA GLY A 465 1.55 11.01 -3.78
C GLY A 465 2.37 10.96 -2.48
N VAL A 466 3.68 10.90 -2.65
CA VAL A 466 4.65 10.80 -1.54
C VAL A 466 5.00 12.19 -1.03
N LYS A 467 4.81 12.43 0.27
CA LYS A 467 5.15 13.68 0.94
C LYS A 467 6.65 13.77 1.21
N SER A 468 7.22 12.73 1.81
CA SER A 468 8.65 12.74 2.17
C SER A 468 9.23 11.35 2.40
N ILE A 469 10.56 11.26 2.31
CA ILE A 469 11.36 10.11 2.71
C ILE A 469 12.29 10.55 3.84
N THR A 470 12.17 9.91 4.99
CA THR A 470 13.14 10.03 6.10
C THR A 470 14.27 9.06 5.85
N LEU A 471 15.48 9.60 5.79
CA LEU A 471 16.72 8.86 5.58
C LEU A 471 17.17 8.16 6.88
N PRO A 472 18.09 7.17 6.79
CA PRO A 472 18.60 6.44 7.96
C PRO A 472 19.27 7.30 9.04
N ASP A 473 19.75 8.50 8.69
CA ASP A 473 20.31 9.48 9.63
C ASP A 473 19.25 10.38 10.31
N GLY A 474 17.97 10.13 10.03
CA GLY A 474 16.84 10.92 10.51
C GLY A 474 16.52 12.16 9.67
N LYS A 475 17.31 12.47 8.64
CA LYS A 475 17.05 13.62 7.77
C LYS A 475 15.84 13.37 6.88
N VAL A 476 14.94 14.35 6.80
CA VAL A 476 13.73 14.27 5.96
C VAL A 476 13.98 14.95 4.62
N THR A 477 13.71 14.24 3.53
CA THR A 477 13.76 14.77 2.15
C THR A 477 12.35 14.79 1.58
N ALA A 478 11.91 15.94 1.05
CA ALA A 478 10.59 16.05 0.42
C ALA A 478 10.55 15.33 -0.94
N GLY A 479 9.39 14.74 -1.28
CA GLY A 479 9.16 14.08 -2.56
C GLY A 479 9.42 12.58 -2.58
N SER A 480 9.36 12.00 -3.77
CA SER A 480 9.33 10.55 -4.03
C SER A 480 10.69 9.88 -4.24
N LYS A 481 11.79 10.63 -4.13
CA LYS A 481 13.14 10.11 -4.33
C LYS A 481 14.13 10.76 -3.38
N ALA A 482 14.95 9.95 -2.73
CA ALA A 482 16.02 10.43 -1.85
C ALA A 482 17.24 9.52 -1.94
N THR A 483 18.42 10.08 -1.68
CA THR A 483 19.69 9.36 -1.71
C THR A 483 20.40 9.47 -0.37
N PHE A 484 21.02 8.38 0.08
CA PHE A 484 21.80 8.30 1.31
C PHE A 484 23.14 7.61 1.04
N ALA A 485 24.25 8.19 1.52
CA ALA A 485 25.58 7.60 1.37
C ALA A 485 25.91 6.76 2.62
N ALA A 486 25.76 5.44 2.52
CA ALA A 486 26.19 4.51 3.55
C ALA A 486 27.73 4.45 3.58
N ASP A 487 28.31 4.71 4.76
CA ASP A 487 29.75 4.76 4.98
C ASP A 487 30.29 3.52 5.71
N LYS A 488 29.40 2.64 6.18
CA LYS A 488 29.67 1.38 6.87
C LYS A 488 28.69 0.27 6.46
N ASN A 489 29.08 -0.99 6.68
CA ASN A 489 28.14 -2.11 6.54
C ASN A 489 27.07 -2.05 7.63
N GLY A 490 25.85 -2.41 7.29
CA GLY A 490 24.72 -2.37 8.21
C GLY A 490 23.37 -2.34 7.52
N LYS A 491 22.33 -2.38 8.34
CA LYS A 491 20.93 -2.23 7.93
C LYS A 491 20.54 -0.76 7.96
N TYR A 492 19.95 -0.27 6.87
CA TYR A 492 19.56 1.12 6.68
C TYR A 492 18.05 1.20 6.42
N ASP A 493 17.33 1.88 7.31
CA ASP A 493 15.87 2.01 7.25
C ASP A 493 15.48 3.36 6.64
N PHE A 494 14.58 3.34 5.66
CA PHE A 494 13.97 4.52 5.05
C PHE A 494 12.50 4.57 5.44
N ILE A 495 12.03 5.70 5.98
CA ILE A 495 10.62 5.88 6.35
C ILE A 495 9.95 6.78 5.32
N ILE A 496 9.07 6.19 4.51
CA ILE A 496 8.31 6.89 3.48
C ILE A 496 7.00 7.35 4.12
N GLU A 497 6.67 8.63 3.97
CA GLU A 497 5.40 9.24 4.39
C GLU A 497 4.66 9.74 3.15
N ASP A 498 3.41 9.32 2.97
CA ASP A 498 2.54 9.84 1.92
C ASP A 498 1.88 11.18 2.31
N THR A 499 1.06 11.72 1.41
CA THR A 499 0.36 13.00 1.62
C THR A 499 -0.74 12.92 2.70
N SER A 500 -1.31 11.74 2.95
CA SER A 500 -2.31 11.47 3.98
C SER A 500 -1.72 11.17 5.37
N GLY A 501 -0.40 10.99 5.44
CA GLY A 501 0.35 10.68 6.64
C GLY A 501 0.55 9.18 6.90
N ASN A 502 0.23 8.28 5.96
CA ASN A 502 0.60 6.87 6.13
C ASN A 502 2.11 6.70 5.98
N LYS A 503 2.68 5.81 6.83
CA LYS A 503 4.13 5.59 6.90
C LYS A 503 4.48 4.14 6.61
N ARG A 504 5.47 3.91 5.74
CA ARG A 504 6.08 2.60 5.52
C ARG A 504 7.59 2.69 5.73
N THR A 505 8.14 1.73 6.47
CA THR A 505 9.58 1.51 6.55
C THR A 505 10.02 0.53 5.47
N VAL A 506 11.02 0.91 4.67
CA VAL A 506 11.70 0.05 3.69
C VAL A 506 13.16 -0.01 4.07
N ASP A 507 13.71 -1.21 4.21
CA ASP A 507 15.09 -1.41 4.61
C ASP A 507 15.99 -1.90 3.47
N TYR A 508 17.29 -1.61 3.60
CA TYR A 508 18.33 -2.14 2.74
C TYR A 508 19.58 -2.45 3.55
N THR A 509 20.16 -3.64 3.34
CA THR A 509 21.40 -4.04 4.01
C THR A 509 22.59 -3.84 3.08
N VAL A 510 23.56 -3.04 3.50
CA VAL A 510 24.86 -2.88 2.84
C VAL A 510 25.86 -3.82 3.52
N SER A 511 26.55 -4.65 2.73
CA SER A 511 27.50 -5.66 3.24
C SER A 511 28.79 -5.73 2.42
N ASN A 512 29.07 -4.70 1.61
CA ASN A 512 30.15 -4.67 0.63
C ASN A 512 31.07 -3.45 0.77
N ILE A 513 31.06 -2.77 1.92
CA ILE A 513 32.01 -1.71 2.26
C ILE A 513 33.13 -2.32 3.07
N ASP A 514 34.37 -2.14 2.63
CA ASP A 514 35.56 -2.50 3.38
C ASP A 514 36.58 -1.36 3.26
N LYS A 515 36.90 -0.74 4.40
CA LYS A 515 37.87 0.36 4.50
C LYS A 515 39.09 -0.03 5.33
N GLU A 516 39.15 -1.28 5.78
CA GLU A 516 40.29 -1.78 6.54
C GLU A 516 41.44 -2.07 5.57
N LEU A 517 42.66 -1.71 5.97
CA LEU A 517 43.83 -2.01 5.15
C LEU A 517 44.21 -3.49 5.33
N PRO A 518 44.57 -4.22 4.26
CA PRO A 518 45.07 -5.58 4.39
C PRO A 518 46.35 -5.61 5.23
N THR A 519 46.48 -6.63 6.08
CA THR A 519 47.71 -6.90 6.83
C THR A 519 48.73 -7.62 5.95
N LEU A 520 50.00 -7.24 6.09
CA LEU A 520 51.10 -7.79 5.29
C LEU A 520 52.33 -8.04 6.18
N ASN A 521 52.78 -9.28 6.26
CA ASN A 521 54.02 -9.68 6.92
C ASN A 521 54.95 -10.39 5.94
N LEU A 522 56.25 -10.10 6.02
CA LEU A 522 57.27 -10.62 5.12
C LEU A 522 58.35 -11.32 5.94
N ALA A 523 58.85 -12.46 5.45
CA ALA A 523 59.99 -13.17 6.02
C ALA A 523 60.80 -13.84 4.90
N THR A 524 62.10 -14.03 5.08
CA THR A 524 62.93 -14.77 4.12
C THR A 524 63.02 -16.25 4.48
N SER A 525 63.29 -17.13 3.51
CA SER A 525 63.52 -18.57 3.76
C SER A 525 64.81 -18.86 4.53
N THR A 526 65.80 -17.96 4.45
CA THR A 526 67.05 -18.02 5.21
C THR A 526 67.59 -16.61 5.40
N THR A 527 68.28 -16.39 6.52
CA THR A 527 69.05 -15.18 6.81
C THR A 527 70.56 -15.42 6.70
N ASN A 528 71.00 -16.67 6.54
CA ASN A 528 72.40 -17.02 6.34
C ASN A 528 72.77 -16.80 4.87
N SER A 529 74.06 -16.53 4.60
CA SER A 529 74.60 -16.47 3.25
C SER A 529 74.34 -17.77 2.50
N THR A 530 73.97 -17.67 1.22
CA THR A 530 73.66 -18.84 0.39
C THR A 530 74.04 -18.62 -1.06
N ASN A 531 74.54 -19.68 -1.70
CA ASN A 531 74.71 -19.75 -3.15
C ASN A 531 73.43 -20.13 -3.90
N GLY A 532 72.35 -20.43 -3.18
CA GLY A 532 71.02 -20.71 -3.70
C GLY A 532 70.16 -19.47 -3.91
N ASN A 533 68.89 -19.68 -4.24
CA ASN A 533 67.89 -18.61 -4.28
C ASN A 533 67.27 -18.42 -2.89
N VAL A 534 66.84 -17.20 -2.57
CA VAL A 534 66.10 -16.88 -1.33
C VAL A 534 64.63 -16.71 -1.67
N ASP A 535 63.76 -17.18 -0.78
CA ASP A 535 62.32 -16.99 -0.94
C ASP A 535 61.80 -15.92 0.01
N ILE A 536 61.01 -15.00 -0.50
CA ILE A 536 60.20 -14.06 0.28
C ILE A 536 58.87 -14.75 0.57
N ASN A 537 58.66 -15.14 1.83
CA ASN A 537 57.41 -15.65 2.34
C ASN A 537 56.50 -14.48 2.69
N ILE A 538 55.29 -14.47 2.14
CA ILE A 538 54.34 -13.37 2.21
C ILE A 538 53.08 -13.85 2.94
N ASP A 539 52.87 -13.38 4.17
CA ASP A 539 51.63 -13.59 4.92
C ASP A 539 50.76 -12.34 4.78
N ALA A 540 49.85 -12.37 3.82
CA ALA A 540 48.90 -11.30 3.57
C ALA A 540 47.49 -11.75 3.96
N LYS A 541 46.80 -10.96 4.80
CA LYS A 541 45.43 -11.26 5.25
C LYS A 541 44.59 -10.02 5.24
N ASP A 542 43.33 -10.19 4.87
CA ASP A 542 42.30 -9.19 4.99
C ASP A 542 41.06 -9.83 5.64
N THR A 543 40.47 -9.13 6.61
CA THR A 543 39.42 -9.66 7.48
C THR A 543 38.02 -9.53 6.91
N LEU A 544 37.81 -8.71 5.88
CA LEU A 544 36.47 -8.36 5.40
C LEU A 544 36.28 -8.70 3.91
N SER A 545 36.95 -7.99 3.00
CA SER A 545 36.81 -8.21 1.56
C SER A 545 37.72 -9.34 1.05
N GLY A 546 38.75 -9.72 1.80
CA GLY A 546 39.75 -10.71 1.43
C GLY A 546 40.80 -10.16 0.48
N VAL A 547 41.94 -10.85 0.38
CA VAL A 547 43.04 -10.45 -0.51
C VAL A 547 42.67 -10.70 -1.97
N LYS A 548 42.83 -9.67 -2.82
CA LYS A 548 42.61 -9.76 -4.26
C LYS A 548 43.88 -10.07 -5.03
N GLU A 549 44.95 -9.35 -4.72
CA GLU A 549 46.19 -9.36 -5.50
C GLU A 549 47.41 -9.10 -4.59
N ILE A 550 48.50 -9.82 -4.85
CA ILE A 550 49.82 -9.55 -4.27
C ILE A 550 50.78 -9.26 -5.42
N LYS A 551 51.50 -8.14 -5.33
CA LYS A 551 52.55 -7.72 -6.26
C LYS A 551 53.90 -7.66 -5.57
N VAL A 552 54.94 -8.08 -6.27
CA VAL A 552 56.34 -7.86 -5.88
C VAL A 552 57.02 -7.09 -7.01
N ASN A 553 57.50 -5.87 -6.74
CA ASN A 553 58.06 -4.95 -7.75
C ASN A 553 57.19 -4.88 -9.02
N ASP A 554 55.92 -4.50 -8.84
CA ASP A 554 54.86 -4.40 -9.87
C ASP A 554 54.44 -5.71 -10.57
N THR A 555 55.07 -6.85 -10.25
CA THR A 555 54.74 -8.15 -10.83
C THR A 555 53.73 -8.90 -9.97
N VAL A 556 52.60 -9.30 -10.55
CA VAL A 556 51.55 -10.08 -9.86
C VAL A 556 52.00 -11.52 -9.65
N ILE A 557 51.88 -12.01 -8.43
CA ILE A 557 52.26 -13.37 -8.07
C ILE A 557 51.03 -14.20 -7.66
N LYS A 558 51.11 -15.52 -7.83
CA LYS A 558 50.12 -16.47 -7.33
C LYS A 558 50.73 -17.27 -6.18
N GLY A 559 50.12 -17.18 -4.99
CA GLY A 559 50.59 -17.85 -3.77
C GLY A 559 51.22 -16.90 -2.76
N ASN A 560 51.82 -17.47 -1.73
CA ASN A 560 52.37 -16.78 -0.56
C ASN A 560 53.91 -16.75 -0.55
N LYS A 561 54.55 -16.93 -1.70
CA LYS A 561 55.99 -17.13 -1.83
C LYS A 561 56.52 -16.53 -3.14
N TYR A 562 57.62 -15.80 -3.06
CA TYR A 562 58.32 -15.24 -4.22
C TYR A 562 59.82 -15.52 -4.16
N THR A 563 60.34 -16.29 -5.12
CA THR A 563 61.76 -16.70 -5.17
C THR A 563 62.60 -15.67 -5.90
N VAL A 564 63.68 -15.21 -5.27
CA VAL A 564 64.63 -14.24 -5.82
C VAL A 564 66.03 -14.84 -5.93
N SER A 565 66.73 -14.49 -7.00
CA SER A 565 68.03 -15.04 -7.36
C SER A 565 69.18 -14.02 -7.30
N THR A 566 68.87 -12.78 -6.94
CA THR A 566 69.77 -11.62 -6.90
C THR A 566 69.52 -10.81 -5.62
N ASN A 567 70.56 -10.16 -5.12
CA ASN A 567 70.42 -9.22 -4.01
C ASN A 567 69.73 -7.94 -4.51
N GLY A 568 68.93 -7.34 -3.64
CA GLY A 568 68.20 -6.13 -3.96
C GLY A 568 67.06 -5.85 -3.00
N THR A 569 66.42 -4.71 -3.22
CA THR A 569 65.24 -4.27 -2.49
C THR A 569 63.98 -4.71 -3.23
N TYR A 570 63.07 -5.35 -2.52
CA TYR A 570 61.79 -5.81 -3.05
C TYR A 570 60.64 -5.14 -2.30
N ILE A 571 59.73 -4.52 -3.06
CA ILE A 571 58.50 -3.91 -2.56
C ILE A 571 57.37 -4.89 -2.80
N VAL A 572 56.73 -5.34 -1.72
CA VAL A 572 55.54 -6.18 -1.78
C VAL A 572 54.32 -5.30 -1.51
N GLU A 573 53.41 -5.21 -2.48
CA GLU A 573 52.11 -4.54 -2.35
C GLU A 573 51.00 -5.60 -2.33
N VAL A 574 50.13 -5.55 -1.32
CA VAL A 574 48.89 -6.32 -1.31
C VAL A 574 47.70 -5.38 -1.54
N THR A 575 46.79 -5.81 -2.42
CA THR A 575 45.49 -5.16 -2.66
C THR A 575 44.37 -6.11 -2.25
N ASP A 576 43.39 -5.63 -1.50
CA ASP A 576 42.19 -6.39 -1.14
C ASP A 576 41.10 -6.32 -2.25
N ASN A 577 39.96 -6.99 -2.05
CA ASN A 577 38.87 -6.96 -3.04
C ASN A 577 38.10 -5.63 -3.08
N ALA A 578 38.22 -4.79 -2.06
CA ALA A 578 37.63 -3.45 -2.01
C ALA A 578 38.51 -2.35 -2.61
N GLY A 579 39.78 -2.66 -2.92
CA GLY A 579 40.78 -1.76 -3.48
C GLY A 579 41.69 -1.09 -2.45
N ASN A 580 41.66 -1.48 -1.17
CA ASN A 580 42.62 -1.02 -0.16
C ASN A 580 43.98 -1.65 -0.40
N LYS A 581 45.05 -0.89 -0.13
CA LYS A 581 46.43 -1.26 -0.44
C LYS A 581 47.35 -1.10 0.76
N THR A 582 48.23 -2.08 0.95
CA THR A 582 49.34 -2.03 1.91
C THR A 582 50.63 -2.44 1.21
N SER A 583 51.71 -1.69 1.42
CA SER A 583 53.03 -2.02 0.88
C SER A 583 54.07 -2.14 1.98
N LYS A 584 54.96 -3.14 1.88
CA LYS A 584 56.18 -3.26 2.70
C LYS A 584 57.40 -3.53 1.84
N GLN A 585 58.54 -3.02 2.29
CA GLN A 585 59.84 -3.28 1.70
C GLN A 585 60.54 -4.43 2.44
N ILE A 586 61.28 -5.26 1.72
CA ILE A 586 62.23 -6.24 2.26
C ILE A 586 63.52 -6.22 1.44
N ASP A 587 64.66 -6.20 2.12
CA ASP A 587 65.99 -6.19 1.49
C ASP A 587 66.63 -7.58 1.55
N ILE A 588 67.14 -8.04 0.41
CA ILE A 588 67.84 -9.32 0.27
C ILE A 588 69.31 -9.01 -0.04
N SER A 589 70.21 -9.44 0.85
CA SER A 589 71.65 -9.16 0.77
C SER A 589 72.53 -10.40 1.00
N ASN A 590 71.91 -11.57 1.20
CA ASN A 590 72.58 -12.81 1.60
C ASN A 590 72.70 -13.84 0.45
N ILE A 591 72.43 -13.45 -0.79
CA ILE A 591 72.70 -14.31 -1.96
C ILE A 591 74.11 -14.00 -2.46
N ASP A 592 74.97 -15.01 -2.46
CA ASP A 592 76.34 -14.89 -2.96
C ASP A 592 76.69 -16.07 -3.85
N LYS A 593 76.91 -15.77 -5.13
CA LYS A 593 77.15 -16.75 -6.20
C LYS A 593 78.53 -16.56 -6.83
N GLU A 594 79.34 -15.64 -6.31
CA GLU A 594 80.69 -15.45 -6.80
C GLU A 594 81.59 -16.54 -6.22
N LEU A 595 82.52 -17.05 -7.03
CA LEU A 595 83.45 -18.07 -6.57
C LEU A 595 84.62 -17.40 -5.83
N PRO A 596 85.11 -17.97 -4.71
CA PRO A 596 86.28 -17.43 -4.03
C PRO A 596 87.54 -17.59 -4.89
N THR A 597 88.49 -16.67 -4.79
CA THR A 597 89.77 -16.70 -5.52
C THR A 597 90.88 -17.32 -4.66
N ILE A 598 91.82 -18.02 -5.30
CA ILE A 598 92.93 -18.71 -4.63
C ILE A 598 94.26 -18.25 -5.23
N ALA A 599 95.15 -17.71 -4.39
CA ALA A 599 96.53 -17.40 -4.72
C ALA A 599 97.47 -18.31 -3.92
N VAL A 600 98.49 -18.86 -4.59
CA VAL A 600 99.53 -19.69 -3.95
C VAL A 600 100.90 -19.14 -4.29
N SER A 601 101.76 -18.99 -3.28
CA SER A 601 103.13 -18.46 -3.41
C SER A 601 104.12 -19.32 -2.61
N GLY A 602 105.42 -19.14 -2.80
CA GLY A 602 106.46 -19.93 -2.11
C GLY A 602 106.89 -21.21 -2.85
N ASN A 603 106.43 -21.42 -4.08
CA ASN A 603 106.94 -22.50 -4.95
C ASN A 603 108.38 -22.15 -5.39
N PRO A 604 109.39 -23.01 -5.17
CA PRO A 604 110.79 -22.70 -5.48
C PRO A 604 111.02 -22.51 -6.98
N THR A 605 111.80 -21.49 -7.32
CA THR A 605 112.30 -21.29 -8.69
C THR A 605 113.65 -21.93 -8.94
N GLU A 606 114.41 -22.28 -7.90
CA GLU A 606 115.69 -23.00 -7.94
C GLU A 606 115.58 -24.33 -7.20
N TRP A 607 116.49 -25.27 -7.48
CA TRP A 607 116.53 -26.55 -6.77
C TRP A 607 116.83 -26.34 -5.27
N THR A 608 116.18 -27.13 -4.41
CA THR A 608 116.37 -27.06 -2.95
C THR A 608 116.33 -28.44 -2.32
N ASN A 609 117.18 -28.67 -1.32
CA ASN A 609 117.12 -29.83 -0.43
C ASN A 609 116.29 -29.62 0.84
N ASN A 610 115.81 -28.39 1.06
CA ASN A 610 114.90 -28.05 2.16
C ASN A 610 113.43 -28.33 1.79
N ASN A 611 112.58 -28.49 2.80
CA ASN A 611 111.13 -28.51 2.62
C ASN A 611 110.64 -27.18 2.05
N VAL A 612 109.67 -27.23 1.14
CA VAL A 612 109.04 -26.05 0.53
C VAL A 612 107.80 -25.68 1.31
N VAL A 613 107.60 -24.39 1.62
CA VAL A 613 106.37 -23.90 2.24
C VAL A 613 105.55 -23.15 1.21
N LEU A 614 104.42 -23.73 0.81
CA LEU A 614 103.43 -23.06 -0.02
C LEU A 614 102.53 -22.20 0.88
N ASN A 615 102.46 -20.91 0.59
CA ASN A 615 101.59 -19.96 1.30
C ASN A 615 100.34 -19.73 0.45
N ILE A 616 99.18 -20.13 0.97
CA ILE A 616 97.89 -20.05 0.32
C ILE A 616 97.16 -18.83 0.88
N THR A 617 96.68 -17.95 0.00
CA THR A 617 95.80 -16.83 0.32
C THR A 617 94.54 -16.95 -0.52
N ALA A 618 93.41 -17.01 0.16
CA ALA A 618 92.09 -16.99 -0.42
C ALA A 618 91.48 -15.60 -0.29
N LYS A 619 90.68 -15.17 -1.26
CA LYS A 619 89.88 -13.95 -1.16
C LYS A 619 88.49 -14.19 -1.74
N ASP A 620 87.51 -13.62 -1.10
CA ASP A 620 86.11 -13.68 -1.52
C ASP A 620 85.48 -12.28 -1.41
N ASN A 621 84.39 -12.05 -2.13
CA ASN A 621 83.66 -10.78 -2.11
C ASN A 621 82.97 -10.52 -0.76
N ILE A 622 82.59 -11.58 -0.03
CA ILE A 622 82.02 -11.50 1.31
C ILE A 622 83.04 -12.03 2.33
N SER A 623 83.33 -13.32 2.30
CA SER A 623 84.24 -13.93 3.26
C SER A 623 84.56 -15.39 2.93
N VAL A 624 85.83 -15.76 3.09
CA VAL A 624 86.29 -17.15 2.98
C VAL A 624 85.96 -17.91 4.25
N LYS A 625 85.34 -19.09 4.11
CA LYS A 625 85.00 -19.98 5.23
C LYS A 625 86.14 -20.92 5.56
N SER A 626 86.70 -21.59 4.55
CA SER A 626 87.83 -22.50 4.78
C SER A 626 88.68 -22.82 3.55
N ILE A 627 89.92 -23.24 3.79
CA ILE A 627 90.86 -23.80 2.82
C ILE A 627 91.06 -25.28 3.15
N THR A 628 90.74 -26.17 2.22
CA THR A 628 91.04 -27.60 2.28
C THR A 628 92.37 -27.87 1.57
N MET A 629 93.29 -28.46 2.32
CA MET A 629 94.65 -28.78 1.90
C MET A 629 94.72 -30.11 1.14
N PRO A 630 95.83 -30.39 0.40
CA PRO A 630 96.02 -31.63 -0.36
C PRO A 630 95.94 -32.91 0.48
N ASN A 631 96.25 -32.83 1.78
CA ASN A 631 96.16 -33.94 2.73
C ASN A 631 94.76 -34.10 3.34
N GLY A 632 93.76 -33.35 2.87
CA GLY A 632 92.39 -33.34 3.38
C GLY A 632 92.18 -32.50 4.65
N LYS A 633 93.22 -31.89 5.23
CA LYS A 633 93.07 -31.00 6.38
C LYS A 633 92.35 -29.72 5.98
N VAL A 634 91.33 -29.35 6.75
CA VAL A 634 90.58 -28.09 6.56
C VAL A 634 91.10 -27.03 7.53
N VAL A 635 91.32 -25.82 7.03
CA VAL A 635 91.74 -24.65 7.80
C VAL A 635 90.67 -23.56 7.66
N ASN A 636 90.05 -23.17 8.77
CA ASN A 636 89.00 -22.14 8.79
C ASN A 636 89.62 -20.74 8.84
N SER A 637 90.30 -20.35 7.76
CA SER A 637 91.04 -19.10 7.62
C SER A 637 91.15 -18.74 6.14
N ASP A 638 91.32 -17.46 5.83
CA ASP A 638 91.62 -16.96 4.48
C ASP A 638 93.09 -17.18 4.08
N LYS A 639 93.91 -17.63 5.03
CA LYS A 639 95.34 -17.94 4.83
C LYS A 639 95.71 -19.25 5.47
N ALA A 640 96.57 -19.99 4.80
CA ALA A 640 97.16 -21.18 5.37
C ALA A 640 98.50 -21.53 4.69
N ASP A 641 99.37 -22.21 5.44
CA ASP A 641 100.67 -22.68 4.95
C ASP A 641 100.66 -24.20 4.80
N PHE A 642 101.24 -24.71 3.71
CA PHE A 642 101.36 -26.13 3.43
C PHE A 642 102.82 -26.50 3.15
N ILE A 643 103.37 -27.40 3.97
CA ILE A 643 104.76 -27.87 3.83
C ILE A 643 104.79 -29.05 2.86
N VAL A 644 105.64 -28.93 1.84
CA VAL A 644 105.86 -29.89 0.77
C VAL A 644 107.27 -30.46 0.89
N ASN A 645 107.37 -31.78 0.94
CA ASN A 645 108.64 -32.48 1.16
C ASN A 645 109.12 -33.28 -0.06
N GLU A 646 108.27 -33.41 -1.08
CA GLU A 646 108.48 -34.24 -2.28
C GLU A 646 107.91 -33.49 -3.50
N ASN A 647 108.35 -33.86 -4.70
CA ASN A 647 107.80 -33.30 -5.93
C ASN A 647 106.43 -33.91 -6.24
N GLY A 648 105.48 -33.10 -6.70
CA GLY A 648 104.12 -33.55 -6.97
C GLY A 648 103.14 -32.44 -7.34
N ILE A 649 101.88 -32.83 -7.54
CA ILE A 649 100.76 -31.91 -7.80
C ILE A 649 99.93 -31.77 -6.52
N TYR A 650 99.80 -30.54 -6.02
CA TYR A 650 99.11 -30.22 -4.78
C TYR A 650 97.83 -29.45 -5.07
N LYS A 651 96.70 -30.01 -4.64
CA LYS A 651 95.35 -29.47 -4.86
C LYS A 651 94.82 -28.75 -3.62
N PHE A 652 94.44 -27.48 -3.78
CA PHE A 652 93.82 -26.65 -2.75
C PHE A 652 92.37 -26.36 -3.14
N ILE A 653 91.44 -26.53 -2.19
CA ILE A 653 90.02 -26.21 -2.39
C ILE A 653 89.64 -25.13 -1.39
N VAL A 654 89.05 -24.03 -1.86
CA VAL A 654 88.57 -22.95 -1.00
C VAL A 654 87.07 -22.92 -1.04
N GLU A 655 86.44 -22.84 0.12
CA GLU A 655 85.00 -22.69 0.32
C GLU A 655 84.71 -21.34 1.00
N ASP A 656 83.73 -20.59 0.51
CA ASP A 656 83.23 -19.37 1.15
C ASP A 656 82.07 -19.67 2.13
N GLU A 657 81.53 -18.64 2.80
CA GLU A 657 80.40 -18.80 3.73
C GLU A 657 79.07 -19.17 3.04
N ALA A 658 78.91 -18.87 1.75
CA ALA A 658 77.74 -19.20 0.95
C ALA A 658 77.77 -20.64 0.40
N GLY A 659 78.91 -21.32 0.51
CA GLY A 659 79.16 -22.67 0.04
C GLY A 659 79.72 -22.76 -1.38
N ASN A 660 80.11 -21.65 -2.02
CA ASN A 660 80.80 -21.67 -3.30
C ASN A 660 82.23 -22.22 -3.12
N LYS A 661 82.69 -23.00 -4.10
CA LYS A 661 83.99 -23.68 -4.04
C LYS A 661 84.86 -23.40 -5.25
N SER A 662 86.11 -23.04 -5.00
CA SER A 662 87.16 -22.93 -6.01
C SER A 662 88.25 -23.97 -5.78
N THR A 663 88.96 -24.32 -6.84
CA THR A 663 90.04 -25.31 -6.79
C THR A 663 91.25 -24.79 -7.54
N LYS A 664 92.45 -24.94 -6.96
CA LYS A 664 93.73 -24.63 -7.60
C LYS A 664 94.72 -25.76 -7.41
N GLU A 665 95.36 -26.17 -8.49
CA GLU A 665 96.48 -27.13 -8.46
C GLU A 665 97.81 -26.40 -8.67
N VAL A 666 98.82 -26.79 -7.89
CA VAL A 666 100.17 -26.26 -7.94
C VAL A 666 101.15 -27.42 -8.10
N VAL A 667 102.00 -27.34 -9.12
CA VAL A 667 103.06 -28.34 -9.35
C VAL A 667 104.32 -27.86 -8.65
N VAL A 668 104.86 -28.70 -7.76
CA VAL A 668 106.18 -28.51 -7.14
C VAL A 668 107.10 -29.58 -7.71
N ASN A 669 108.18 -29.19 -8.38
CA ASN A 669 109.07 -30.10 -9.11
C ASN A 669 110.57 -29.79 -8.95
N LYS A 670 110.94 -28.96 -7.97
CA LYS A 670 112.32 -28.53 -7.71
C LYS A 670 112.82 -28.85 -6.30
N ILE A 671 112.32 -29.93 -5.70
CA ILE A 671 112.85 -30.47 -4.45
C ILE A 671 113.72 -31.68 -4.78
N ASP A 672 114.96 -31.69 -4.32
CA ASP A 672 115.85 -32.82 -4.44
C ASP A 672 116.63 -33.03 -3.15
N LYS A 673 116.53 -34.22 -2.59
CA LYS A 673 117.16 -34.64 -1.34
C LYS A 673 118.05 -35.86 -1.54
N GLU A 674 118.22 -36.31 -2.78
CA GLU A 674 119.08 -37.43 -3.09
C GLU A 674 120.55 -36.95 -3.07
N LEU A 675 121.45 -37.78 -2.54
CA LEU A 675 122.88 -37.44 -2.55
C LEU A 675 123.46 -37.76 -3.93
N PRO A 676 124.33 -36.91 -4.49
CA PRO A 676 125.00 -37.20 -5.76
C PRO A 676 125.92 -38.43 -5.65
N VAL A 677 125.95 -39.26 -6.68
CA VAL A 677 126.81 -40.45 -6.75
C VAL A 677 128.10 -40.11 -7.49
N ILE A 678 129.26 -40.43 -6.90
CA ILE A 678 130.60 -40.13 -7.41
C ILE A 678 131.29 -41.40 -7.87
N ASN A 679 131.89 -41.38 -9.06
CA ASN A 679 132.76 -42.42 -9.57
C ASN A 679 134.12 -41.81 -9.95
N ILE A 680 135.21 -42.34 -9.39
CA ILE A 680 136.58 -41.92 -9.71
C ILE A 680 137.18 -42.97 -10.65
N ASN A 681 137.58 -42.55 -11.85
CA ASN A 681 138.16 -43.43 -12.87
C ASN A 681 139.55 -42.94 -13.27
N VAL A 682 140.53 -43.83 -13.38
CA VAL A 682 141.89 -43.48 -13.83
C VAL A 682 142.29 -44.38 -15.00
N LYS A 683 142.67 -43.77 -16.13
CA LYS A 683 143.03 -44.47 -17.37
C LYS A 683 144.35 -43.92 -17.93
N GLY A 684 145.36 -44.78 -18.06
CA GLY A 684 146.72 -44.33 -18.36
C GLY A 684 147.25 -43.48 -17.21
N ASN A 685 147.62 -42.22 -17.47
CA ASN A 685 148.00 -41.23 -16.45
C ASN A 685 146.95 -40.18 -16.15
N LYS A 686 145.69 -40.40 -16.55
CA LYS A 686 144.64 -39.40 -16.49
C LYS A 686 143.52 -39.86 -15.57
N MET A 687 143.25 -39.08 -14.54
CA MET A 687 142.09 -39.19 -13.67
C MET A 687 140.92 -38.43 -14.27
N ILE A 688 139.76 -39.09 -14.29
CA ILE A 688 138.46 -38.53 -14.62
C ILE A 688 137.50 -38.84 -13.48
N ILE A 689 136.82 -37.82 -12.95
CA ILE A 689 135.77 -37.98 -11.95
C ILE A 689 134.43 -37.70 -12.62
N ASP A 690 133.52 -38.66 -12.53
CA ASP A 690 132.14 -38.54 -13.00
C ASP A 690 131.21 -38.57 -11.79
N ALA A 691 130.51 -37.45 -11.56
CA ALA A 691 129.41 -37.42 -10.60
C ALA A 691 128.08 -37.35 -11.35
N ASN A 692 127.07 -38.05 -10.85
CA ASN A 692 125.71 -38.01 -11.38
C ASN A 692 124.71 -37.82 -10.26
N ASP A 693 123.71 -37.00 -10.53
CA ASP A 693 122.50 -36.88 -9.72
C ASP A 693 121.28 -36.99 -10.65
N ASN A 694 120.25 -37.71 -10.20
CA ASN A 694 119.10 -38.09 -11.05
C ASN A 694 118.01 -37.00 -11.11
N LEU A 695 118.06 -35.98 -10.26
CA LEU A 695 117.01 -34.96 -10.12
C LEU A 695 117.53 -33.55 -10.42
N SER A 696 118.33 -32.96 -9.52
CA SER A 696 118.83 -31.59 -9.67
C SER A 696 120.10 -31.51 -10.54
N GLY A 697 120.79 -32.62 -10.74
CA GLY A 697 122.05 -32.69 -11.48
C GLY A 697 123.22 -32.08 -10.70
N ILE A 698 124.45 -32.34 -11.13
CA ILE A 698 125.66 -31.90 -10.41
C ILE A 698 125.91 -30.40 -10.58
N LYS A 699 126.24 -29.73 -9.48
CA LYS A 699 126.65 -28.31 -9.45
C LYS A 699 128.16 -28.18 -9.51
N GLU A 700 128.87 -28.81 -8.58
CA GLU A 700 130.33 -28.74 -8.48
C GLU A 700 130.92 -30.05 -7.96
N ILE A 701 132.11 -30.39 -8.43
CA ILE A 701 132.91 -31.52 -7.97
C ILE A 701 134.26 -30.96 -7.51
N PHE A 702 134.76 -31.45 -6.38
CA PHE A 702 136.07 -31.18 -5.83
C PHE A 702 136.83 -32.49 -5.65
N TYR A 703 138.15 -32.44 -5.71
CA TYR A 703 138.99 -33.59 -5.43
C TYR A 703 140.29 -33.18 -4.77
N LYS A 704 140.93 -34.10 -4.06
CA LYS A 704 142.32 -34.00 -3.64
C LYS A 704 143.03 -35.31 -3.96
N ILE A 705 144.33 -35.21 -4.20
CA ILE A 705 145.21 -36.36 -4.43
C ILE A 705 146.16 -36.44 -3.24
N ASP A 706 146.31 -37.64 -2.69
CA ASP A 706 147.11 -37.95 -1.50
C ASP A 706 146.76 -37.00 -0.33
N ASP A 707 147.76 -36.44 0.34
CA ASP A 707 147.59 -35.48 1.46
C ASP A 707 147.34 -34.03 1.01
N GLY A 708 146.88 -33.81 -0.23
CA GLY A 708 146.63 -32.48 -0.79
C GLY A 708 145.36 -31.79 -0.27
N GLU A 709 145.20 -30.51 -0.65
CA GLU A 709 143.96 -29.74 -0.41
C GLU A 709 142.91 -30.04 -1.50
N PHE A 710 141.62 -29.98 -1.13
CA PHE A 710 140.54 -30.12 -2.11
C PHE A 710 140.54 -28.95 -3.09
N VAL A 711 140.60 -29.27 -4.38
CA VAL A 711 140.52 -28.32 -5.49
C VAL A 711 139.35 -28.65 -6.40
N LYS A 712 138.81 -27.65 -7.10
CA LYS A 712 137.65 -27.83 -7.99
C LYS A 712 138.04 -28.67 -9.21
N TYR A 713 137.28 -29.73 -9.48
CA TYR A 713 137.45 -30.57 -10.66
C TYR A 713 136.95 -29.82 -11.90
N ALA A 714 137.85 -29.51 -12.83
CA ALA A 714 137.56 -28.75 -14.04
C ALA A 714 137.66 -29.59 -15.33
N GLY A 715 137.84 -30.91 -15.19
CA GLY A 715 138.10 -31.85 -16.28
C GLY A 715 139.27 -32.77 -15.95
N GLU A 716 139.73 -33.51 -16.95
CA GLU A 716 140.79 -34.51 -16.84
C GLU A 716 142.05 -33.99 -16.09
N VAL A 717 142.52 -34.76 -15.11
CA VAL A 717 143.68 -34.42 -14.27
C VAL A 717 144.79 -35.42 -14.52
N THR A 718 145.99 -34.95 -14.84
CA THR A 718 147.14 -35.83 -15.07
C THR A 718 147.82 -36.18 -13.75
N LEU A 719 147.93 -37.49 -13.48
CA LEU A 719 148.65 -38.05 -12.34
C LEU A 719 150.10 -38.35 -12.74
N SER A 720 151.03 -38.10 -11.82
CA SER A 720 152.42 -38.54 -11.99
C SER A 720 152.53 -40.07 -11.98
N PRO A 721 153.58 -40.65 -12.58
CA PRO A 721 153.87 -42.07 -12.42
C PRO A 721 154.09 -42.41 -10.94
N GLY A 722 153.33 -43.36 -10.41
CA GLY A 722 153.37 -43.70 -8.99
C GLY A 722 152.01 -44.14 -8.45
N HIS A 723 151.97 -44.43 -7.14
CA HIS A 723 150.76 -44.79 -6.39
C HIS A 723 150.09 -43.52 -5.86
N HIS A 724 148.77 -43.39 -6.06
CA HIS A 724 148.01 -42.21 -5.63
C HIS A 724 146.69 -42.61 -4.96
N THR A 725 146.33 -41.96 -3.85
CA THR A 725 145.00 -41.98 -3.23
C THR A 725 144.22 -40.74 -3.67
N ILE A 726 142.94 -40.87 -4.01
CA ILE A 726 142.12 -39.78 -4.55
C ILE A 726 140.82 -39.71 -3.77
N GLU A 727 140.56 -38.57 -3.13
CA GLU A 727 139.27 -38.26 -2.52
C GLU A 727 138.51 -37.26 -3.38
N ALA A 728 137.23 -37.51 -3.64
CA ALA A 728 136.35 -36.65 -4.41
C ALA A 728 135.08 -36.31 -3.63
N ARG A 729 134.63 -35.06 -3.75
CA ARG A 729 133.41 -34.52 -3.14
C ARG A 729 132.53 -33.89 -4.21
N ALA A 730 131.27 -34.26 -4.31
CA ALA A 730 130.34 -33.70 -5.28
C ALA A 730 129.13 -33.06 -4.59
N MET A 731 128.76 -31.87 -5.07
CA MET A 731 127.57 -31.13 -4.67
C MET A 731 126.61 -31.05 -5.85
N ASP A 732 125.34 -31.35 -5.64
CA ASP A 732 124.30 -31.17 -6.66
C ASP A 732 123.74 -29.72 -6.68
N ASN A 733 122.82 -29.43 -7.60
CA ASN A 733 122.19 -28.11 -7.72
C ASN A 733 121.23 -27.79 -6.57
N ALA A 734 120.76 -28.79 -5.81
CA ALA A 734 119.94 -28.63 -4.62
C ALA A 734 120.76 -28.38 -3.33
N GLY A 735 122.08 -28.57 -3.39
CA GLY A 735 123.01 -28.40 -2.27
C GLY A 735 123.28 -29.68 -1.46
N ASN A 736 122.88 -30.86 -1.95
CA ASN A 736 123.25 -32.14 -1.35
C ASN A 736 124.72 -32.46 -1.64
N LEU A 737 125.45 -32.95 -0.64
CA LEU A 737 126.91 -33.15 -0.68
C LEU A 737 127.26 -34.60 -0.36
N ASN A 738 128.13 -35.22 -1.15
CA ASN A 738 128.65 -36.56 -0.93
C ASN A 738 130.18 -36.62 -1.13
N ASP A 739 130.85 -37.58 -0.47
CA ASP A 739 132.31 -37.79 -0.47
C ASP A 739 132.67 -39.26 -0.82
N GLN A 740 133.72 -39.49 -1.60
CA GLN A 740 134.20 -40.80 -2.09
C GLN A 740 135.74 -40.85 -2.11
N SER A 741 136.38 -42.01 -1.91
CA SER A 741 137.85 -42.17 -1.90
C SER A 741 138.33 -43.48 -2.54
N ASP A 742 139.31 -43.44 -3.46
CA ASP A 742 139.84 -44.60 -4.21
C ASP A 742 141.39 -44.50 -4.46
N GLU A 743 142.10 -45.59 -4.85
CA GLU A 743 143.58 -45.64 -5.07
C GLU A 743 144.00 -46.17 -6.48
N PHE A 744 145.08 -45.63 -7.11
CA PHE A 744 145.48 -45.91 -8.52
C PHE A 744 147.02 -45.88 -8.84
N ILE A 745 147.50 -46.52 -9.95
CA ILE A 745 148.92 -46.62 -10.44
C ILE A 745 149.04 -46.40 -11.98
N ILE A 746 150.12 -45.76 -12.51
CA ILE A 746 150.22 -45.13 -13.85
C ILE A 746 151.55 -45.37 -14.67
N ASP A 747 151.52 -45.78 -15.98
CA ASP A 747 152.65 -45.94 -16.96
C ASP A 747 152.30 -45.45 -18.44
N ASN A 748 153.27 -45.13 -19.34
CA ASN A 748 153.16 -44.12 -20.47
C ASN A 748 153.60 -44.55 -21.93
N GLU A 749 152.92 -44.12 -23.06
CA GLU A 749 153.45 -43.86 -24.47
C GLU A 749 152.38 -43.32 -25.54
N ASP A 750 152.81 -42.79 -26.73
CA ASP A 750 152.38 -41.59 -27.57
C ASP A 750 151.53 -41.78 -28.93
N ILE A 751 151.20 -40.67 -29.69
CA ILE A 751 150.00 -40.29 -30.55
C ILE A 751 150.23 -39.98 -32.10
N ASP A 752 149.17 -39.88 -32.98
CA ASP A 752 149.05 -39.28 -34.37
C ASP A 752 147.98 -38.11 -34.46
N LYS A 753 148.00 -37.12 -35.42
CA LYS A 753 147.41 -35.74 -35.28
C LYS A 753 146.66 -34.98 -36.46
N GLU A 754 146.14 -35.53 -37.57
CA GLU A 754 145.36 -34.75 -38.61
C GLU A 754 143.87 -35.16 -38.80
N ALA A 755 142.91 -34.22 -39.02
CA ALA A 755 141.45 -34.50 -38.94
C ALA A 755 140.64 -34.69 -40.27
N PRO A 756 139.57 -35.51 -40.27
CA PRO A 756 138.73 -35.85 -41.44
C PRO A 756 137.69 -34.78 -41.86
N THR A 757 137.02 -34.91 -43.02
CA THR A 757 135.98 -33.98 -43.57
C THR A 757 134.57 -34.62 -43.70
N LEU A 758 133.47 -33.83 -43.63
CA LEU A 758 132.08 -34.33 -43.49
C LEU A 758 130.99 -33.57 -44.32
N GLU A 759 130.11 -34.30 -45.01
CA GLU A 759 128.96 -33.82 -45.82
C GLU A 759 127.62 -34.49 -45.43
N VAL A 760 126.50 -33.75 -45.42
CA VAL A 760 125.16 -34.24 -45.05
C VAL A 760 124.10 -33.70 -46.03
N THR A 761 123.25 -34.56 -46.61
CA THR A 761 122.19 -34.22 -47.59
C THR A 761 120.85 -34.92 -47.28
N GLY A 762 119.71 -34.41 -47.80
CA GLY A 762 118.38 -35.05 -47.62
C GLY A 762 117.33 -34.26 -46.81
N ASN A 763 117.54 -32.96 -46.57
CA ASN A 763 116.59 -32.10 -45.85
C ASN A 763 115.35 -31.77 -46.72
N PRO A 764 114.10 -31.99 -46.26
CA PRO A 764 112.91 -31.75 -47.06
C PRO A 764 112.57 -30.27 -47.26
N VAL A 765 111.95 -29.97 -48.39
CA VAL A 765 111.48 -28.63 -48.75
C VAL A 765 110.00 -28.38 -48.44
N ASP A 766 109.19 -29.44 -48.26
CA ASP A 766 107.77 -29.38 -47.93
C ASP A 766 107.45 -30.07 -46.59
N TRP A 767 106.30 -29.75 -45.98
CA TRP A 767 105.83 -30.40 -44.75
C TRP A 767 105.59 -31.90 -44.96
N THR A 768 106.02 -32.72 -44.01
CA THR A 768 105.82 -34.17 -44.05
C THR A 768 105.41 -34.72 -42.69
N ASN A 769 104.57 -35.75 -42.70
CA ASN A 769 104.23 -36.56 -41.52
C ASN A 769 105.03 -37.86 -41.41
N LYS A 770 106.01 -38.06 -42.29
CA LYS A 770 106.89 -39.23 -42.29
C LYS A 770 108.26 -38.87 -41.71
N ASP A 771 109.01 -39.90 -41.34
CA ASP A 771 110.42 -39.72 -41.00
C ASP A 771 111.22 -39.29 -42.22
N ILE A 772 112.20 -38.41 -42.01
CA ILE A 772 113.16 -37.95 -43.00
C ILE A 772 114.42 -38.78 -42.88
N ILE A 773 115.06 -39.16 -43.99
CA ILE A 773 116.34 -39.86 -43.98
C ILE A 773 117.42 -38.92 -44.50
N LEU A 774 118.39 -38.55 -43.66
CA LEU A 774 119.58 -37.82 -44.07
C LEU A 774 120.70 -38.79 -44.46
N ASN A 775 121.40 -38.48 -45.56
CA ASN A 775 122.56 -39.22 -46.01
C ASN A 775 123.84 -38.47 -45.59
N VAL A 776 124.72 -39.15 -44.86
CA VAL A 776 125.97 -38.60 -44.30
C VAL A 776 127.15 -39.29 -44.97
N THR A 777 128.13 -38.50 -45.42
CA THR A 777 129.35 -39.00 -46.07
C THR A 777 130.57 -38.24 -45.56
N ALA A 778 131.61 -38.96 -45.17
CA ALA A 778 132.86 -38.42 -44.68
C ALA A 778 134.05 -38.84 -45.54
N LYS A 779 135.14 -38.07 -45.52
CA LYS A 779 136.38 -38.35 -46.26
C LYS A 779 137.60 -37.95 -45.44
N ASP A 780 138.62 -38.81 -45.42
CA ASP A 780 139.89 -38.58 -44.74
C ASP A 780 141.08 -38.88 -45.67
N ASN A 781 142.26 -38.31 -45.40
CA ASN A 781 143.46 -38.52 -46.22
C ASN A 781 144.10 -39.91 -46.06
N LYS A 782 143.81 -40.63 -44.96
CA LYS A 782 144.19 -42.03 -44.76
C LYS A 782 142.95 -42.92 -44.73
N LYS A 783 142.15 -42.82 -43.66
CA LYS A 783 140.97 -43.67 -43.45
C LYS A 783 140.07 -43.10 -42.36
N VAL A 784 138.78 -42.94 -42.68
CA VAL A 784 137.75 -42.60 -41.70
C VAL A 784 137.52 -43.82 -40.79
N LYS A 785 137.60 -43.62 -39.48
CA LYS A 785 137.32 -44.68 -38.49
C LYS A 785 135.82 -44.82 -38.29
N SER A 786 135.15 -43.72 -37.98
CA SER A 786 133.71 -43.75 -37.71
C SER A 786 133.02 -42.39 -37.87
N ILE A 787 131.70 -42.43 -38.03
CA ILE A 787 130.79 -41.30 -37.97
C ILE A 787 129.88 -41.50 -36.75
N THR A 788 129.93 -40.58 -35.79
CA THR A 788 128.98 -40.46 -34.69
C THR A 788 127.74 -39.69 -35.16
N LEU A 789 126.60 -40.35 -35.04
CA LEU A 789 125.27 -39.84 -35.35
C LEU A 789 124.73 -38.98 -34.19
N PRO A 790 123.67 -38.17 -34.41
CA PRO A 790 123.12 -37.26 -33.40
C PRO A 790 122.55 -37.93 -32.15
N ASP A 791 122.20 -39.21 -32.23
CA ASP A 791 121.77 -40.05 -31.10
C ASP A 791 122.94 -40.67 -30.33
N GLY A 792 124.18 -40.39 -30.75
CA GLY A 792 125.41 -40.93 -30.18
C GLY A 792 125.81 -42.28 -30.76
N GLU A 793 125.02 -42.89 -31.66
CA GLU A 793 125.41 -44.13 -32.32
C GLU A 793 126.65 -43.89 -33.19
N VAL A 794 127.67 -44.75 -33.02
CA VAL A 794 128.92 -44.66 -33.77
C VAL A 794 128.90 -45.70 -34.88
N VAL A 795 128.81 -45.23 -36.11
CA VAL A 795 128.83 -46.10 -37.30
C VAL A 795 130.24 -46.14 -37.85
N ASN A 796 130.83 -47.34 -37.89
CA ASN A 796 132.15 -47.54 -38.47
C ASN A 796 132.09 -47.46 -40.00
N GLY A 797 133.00 -46.68 -40.60
CA GLY A 797 133.03 -46.43 -42.04
C GLY A 797 132.82 -44.96 -42.42
N ASP A 798 132.82 -44.68 -43.71
CA ASP A 798 132.84 -43.33 -44.29
C ASP A 798 131.46 -42.85 -44.77
N LYS A 799 130.41 -43.67 -44.64
CA LYS A 799 129.04 -43.36 -45.05
C LYS A 799 128.02 -43.97 -44.11
N THR A 800 126.94 -43.24 -43.86
CA THR A 800 125.78 -43.75 -43.12
C THR A 800 124.53 -42.93 -43.44
N THR A 801 123.38 -43.37 -42.96
CA THR A 801 122.11 -42.64 -43.02
C THR A 801 121.55 -42.43 -41.62
N PHE A 802 120.85 -41.32 -41.39
CA PHE A 802 120.19 -41.03 -40.13
C PHE A 802 118.72 -40.68 -40.34
N THR A 803 117.84 -41.41 -39.65
CA THR A 803 116.39 -41.21 -39.73
C THR A 803 115.94 -40.24 -38.65
N ILE A 804 115.30 -39.15 -39.08
CA ILE A 804 114.83 -38.05 -38.25
C ILE A 804 113.31 -38.09 -38.19
N SER A 805 112.78 -38.22 -36.98
CA SER A 805 111.35 -38.34 -36.72
C SER A 805 110.72 -37.11 -36.05
N LYS A 806 111.54 -36.09 -35.72
CA LYS A 806 111.12 -34.85 -35.04
C LYS A 806 111.87 -33.65 -35.61
N ASN A 807 111.31 -32.45 -35.47
CA ASN A 807 112.02 -31.22 -35.79
C ASN A 807 113.12 -30.96 -34.75
N GLY A 808 114.26 -30.44 -35.20
CA GLY A 808 115.42 -30.18 -34.35
C GLY A 808 116.68 -29.88 -35.15
N THR A 809 117.75 -29.55 -34.44
CA THR A 809 119.10 -29.43 -35.00
C THR A 809 119.89 -30.68 -34.65
N TYR A 810 120.48 -31.32 -35.66
CA TYR A 810 121.12 -32.62 -35.57
C TYR A 810 122.62 -32.50 -35.86
N LYS A 811 123.44 -33.00 -34.93
CA LYS A 811 124.90 -32.86 -34.94
C LYS A 811 125.57 -34.19 -35.32
N PHE A 812 126.44 -34.15 -36.33
CA PHE A 812 127.21 -35.30 -36.82
C PHE A 812 128.70 -35.06 -36.56
N ILE A 813 129.41 -36.07 -36.09
CA ILE A 813 130.86 -36.00 -35.80
C ILE A 813 131.55 -37.13 -36.54
N VAL A 814 132.67 -36.88 -37.23
CA VAL A 814 133.50 -37.93 -37.83
C VAL A 814 134.85 -37.97 -37.13
N GLU A 815 135.36 -39.19 -36.89
CA GLU A 815 136.67 -39.49 -36.30
C GLU A 815 137.52 -40.33 -37.28
N ASP A 816 138.83 -40.05 -37.38
CA ASP A 816 139.80 -40.88 -38.11
C ASP A 816 140.46 -41.93 -37.19
N GLU A 817 141.36 -42.79 -37.72
CA GLU A 817 142.04 -43.82 -36.89
C GLU A 817 143.02 -43.22 -35.87
N ALA A 818 143.47 -41.98 -36.07
CA ALA A 818 144.36 -41.25 -35.17
C ALA A 818 143.62 -40.49 -34.05
N GLY A 819 142.29 -40.43 -34.08
CA GLY A 819 141.44 -39.80 -33.06
C GLY A 819 141.07 -38.34 -33.33
N ASN A 820 141.40 -37.81 -34.50
CA ASN A 820 141.08 -36.46 -34.94
C ASN A 820 139.62 -36.37 -35.41
N LYS A 821 138.93 -35.27 -35.06
CA LYS A 821 137.47 -35.14 -35.24
C LYS A 821 137.02 -33.90 -35.99
N THR A 822 135.96 -34.04 -36.79
CA THR A 822 135.23 -32.92 -37.45
C THR A 822 133.73 -33.01 -37.20
N THR A 823 133.06 -31.87 -37.02
CA THR A 823 131.64 -31.77 -36.63
C THR A 823 130.82 -30.94 -37.63
N LYS A 824 129.57 -31.34 -37.91
CA LYS A 824 128.61 -30.57 -38.72
C LYS A 824 127.18 -30.67 -38.18
N GLU A 825 126.44 -29.56 -38.19
CA GLU A 825 125.03 -29.48 -37.74
C GLU A 825 124.06 -29.22 -38.91
N VAL A 826 122.88 -29.86 -38.87
CA VAL A 826 121.80 -29.70 -39.84
C VAL A 826 120.46 -29.49 -39.12
N SER A 827 119.71 -28.44 -39.47
CA SER A 827 118.39 -28.15 -38.89
C SER A 827 117.24 -28.66 -39.76
N ILE A 828 116.30 -29.36 -39.13
CA ILE A 828 115.05 -29.89 -39.70
C ILE A 828 113.86 -29.21 -39.00
N ASN A 829 112.96 -28.60 -39.76
CA ASN A 829 111.82 -27.85 -39.21
C ASN A 829 110.47 -28.07 -39.94
N LYS A 830 110.38 -29.09 -40.81
CA LYS A 830 109.20 -29.39 -41.64
C LYS A 830 108.62 -30.78 -41.43
N ILE A 831 108.81 -31.38 -40.26
CA ILE A 831 108.08 -32.58 -39.82
C ILE A 831 106.90 -32.14 -38.96
N ASP A 832 105.71 -32.57 -39.31
CA ASP A 832 104.54 -32.46 -38.45
C ASP A 832 103.81 -33.80 -38.42
N LYS A 833 103.71 -34.39 -37.24
CA LYS A 833 103.02 -35.66 -36.98
C LYS A 833 101.82 -35.49 -36.06
N GLU A 834 101.50 -34.25 -35.68
CA GLU A 834 100.35 -33.99 -34.82
C GLU A 834 99.07 -34.08 -35.64
N LEU A 835 98.02 -34.69 -35.08
CA LEU A 835 96.74 -34.76 -35.77
C LEU A 835 96.00 -33.42 -35.62
N PRO A 836 95.36 -32.91 -36.69
CA PRO A 836 94.51 -31.73 -36.58
C PRO A 836 93.32 -31.97 -35.64
N ILE A 837 92.82 -30.93 -35.00
CA ILE A 837 91.61 -30.98 -34.14
C ILE A 837 90.44 -30.35 -34.90
N ALA A 838 89.27 -30.99 -34.90
CA ALA A 838 88.05 -30.45 -35.51
C ALA A 838 86.87 -30.48 -34.53
N ASN A 839 86.17 -29.35 -34.39
CA ASN A 839 85.02 -29.18 -33.52
C ASN A 839 83.76 -28.88 -34.34
N ILE A 840 82.64 -29.51 -33.95
CA ILE A 840 81.31 -29.33 -34.56
C ILE A 840 80.49 -28.44 -33.63
N ASN A 841 79.86 -27.40 -34.17
CA ASN A 841 78.93 -26.53 -33.43
C ASN A 841 77.57 -26.48 -34.14
N ILE A 842 76.49 -26.69 -33.39
CA ILE A 842 75.12 -26.74 -33.92
C ILE A 842 74.24 -25.76 -33.16
N LYS A 843 73.61 -24.83 -33.89
CA LYS A 843 72.69 -23.84 -33.37
C LYS A 843 71.56 -23.62 -34.38
N ASP A 844 70.31 -23.63 -33.93
CA ASP A 844 69.12 -23.34 -34.75
C ASP A 844 69.08 -24.09 -36.10
N TYR A 845 69.23 -25.43 -36.07
CA TYR A 845 69.24 -26.33 -37.26
C TYR A 845 70.44 -26.15 -38.20
N LYS A 846 71.44 -25.34 -37.84
CA LYS A 846 72.62 -25.04 -38.65
C LYS A 846 73.90 -25.60 -38.00
N MET A 847 74.70 -26.30 -38.80
CA MET A 847 75.98 -26.88 -38.43
C MET A 847 77.14 -26.05 -38.98
N THR A 848 78.08 -25.73 -38.09
CA THR A 848 79.39 -25.14 -38.41
C THR A 848 80.53 -26.02 -37.91
N ILE A 849 81.66 -26.01 -38.63
CA ILE A 849 82.83 -26.83 -38.30
C ILE A 849 84.06 -25.92 -38.26
N VAL A 850 84.84 -26.03 -37.18
CA VAL A 850 86.10 -25.30 -37.00
C VAL A 850 87.21 -26.32 -36.78
N ALA A 851 88.25 -26.29 -37.62
CA ALA A 851 89.44 -27.11 -37.45
C ALA A 851 90.69 -26.26 -37.23
N SER A 852 91.62 -26.78 -36.44
CA SER A 852 92.90 -26.14 -36.12
C SER A 852 94.01 -27.18 -36.04
N ASP A 853 95.20 -26.82 -36.51
CA ASP A 853 96.41 -27.61 -36.39
C ASP A 853 97.54 -26.73 -35.79
N LYS A 854 98.43 -27.34 -35.00
CA LYS A 854 99.44 -26.63 -34.20
C LYS A 854 100.73 -26.33 -34.97
N LEU A 855 101.03 -27.03 -36.06
CA LEU A 855 102.32 -26.95 -36.75
C LEU A 855 102.15 -26.64 -38.24
N SER A 856 101.66 -27.59 -39.04
CA SER A 856 101.56 -27.43 -40.49
C SER A 856 100.32 -26.65 -40.95
N GLY A 857 99.29 -26.49 -40.12
CA GLY A 857 98.05 -25.79 -40.43
C GLY A 857 97.06 -26.66 -41.24
N ILE A 858 95.79 -26.25 -41.31
CA ILE A 858 94.73 -27.06 -41.96
C ILE A 858 94.75 -26.90 -43.48
N LYS A 859 94.71 -28.04 -44.19
CA LYS A 859 94.58 -28.11 -45.66
C LYS A 859 93.13 -28.20 -46.10
N GLU A 860 92.37 -29.18 -45.58
CA GLU A 860 90.97 -29.41 -45.96
C GLU A 860 90.13 -29.97 -44.80
N ILE A 861 88.82 -29.72 -44.84
CA ILE A 861 87.84 -30.24 -43.87
C ILE A 861 86.71 -30.93 -44.66
N PHE A 862 86.29 -32.10 -44.19
CA PHE A 862 85.20 -32.90 -44.72
C PHE A 862 84.23 -33.29 -43.60
N TYR A 863 82.96 -33.50 -43.94
CA TYR A 863 81.95 -34.00 -43.02
C TYR A 863 81.05 -35.02 -43.70
N LYS A 864 80.42 -35.89 -42.92
CA LYS A 864 79.28 -36.69 -43.37
C LYS A 864 78.18 -36.70 -42.32
N ILE A 865 76.94 -36.75 -42.80
CA ILE A 865 75.73 -36.85 -42.00
C ILE A 865 75.16 -38.24 -42.24
N ASP A 866 74.85 -38.95 -41.16
CA ASP A 866 74.36 -40.32 -41.12
C ASP A 866 75.25 -41.30 -41.91
N ASN A 867 74.65 -42.05 -42.83
CA ASN A 867 75.33 -43.00 -43.70
C ASN A 867 75.77 -42.38 -45.03
N GLY A 868 75.80 -41.05 -45.14
CA GLY A 868 76.24 -40.34 -46.35
C GLY A 868 77.76 -40.42 -46.58
N GLU A 869 78.17 -40.03 -47.79
CA GLU A 869 79.57 -39.88 -48.18
C GLU A 869 80.20 -38.64 -47.52
N PHE A 870 81.52 -38.63 -47.37
CA PHE A 870 82.25 -37.45 -46.90
C PHE A 870 82.23 -36.34 -47.95
N VAL A 871 81.71 -35.17 -47.59
CA VAL A 871 81.62 -33.98 -48.43
C VAL A 871 82.52 -32.88 -47.88
N LYS A 872 83.19 -32.13 -48.76
CA LYS A 872 84.08 -31.02 -48.38
C LYS A 872 83.28 -29.90 -47.71
N TYR A 873 83.70 -29.50 -46.51
CA TYR A 873 83.10 -28.40 -45.76
C TYR A 873 83.58 -27.06 -46.34
N THR A 874 82.64 -26.29 -46.91
CA THR A 874 82.93 -24.99 -47.56
C THR A 874 82.06 -23.85 -47.03
N ARG A 875 80.95 -24.15 -46.35
CA ARG A 875 80.01 -23.21 -45.73
C ARG A 875 79.13 -23.92 -44.69
N GLU A 876 78.37 -23.16 -43.93
CA GLU A 876 77.31 -23.63 -43.02
C GLU A 876 76.33 -24.62 -43.69
N VAL A 877 75.91 -25.66 -42.95
CA VAL A 877 75.06 -26.77 -43.44
C VAL A 877 73.77 -26.85 -42.61
N THR A 878 72.61 -26.97 -43.25
CA THR A 878 71.31 -27.11 -42.57
C THR A 878 70.93 -28.58 -42.37
N LEU A 879 70.49 -28.96 -41.16
CA LEU A 879 70.07 -30.32 -40.80
C LEU A 879 68.54 -30.47 -40.81
N SER A 880 68.04 -31.64 -41.20
CA SER A 880 66.61 -32.00 -41.09
C SER A 880 66.22 -32.32 -39.63
N PRO A 881 64.92 -32.28 -39.27
CA PRO A 881 64.45 -32.78 -37.96
C PRO A 881 64.69 -34.29 -37.80
N GLY A 882 65.11 -34.71 -36.61
CA GLY A 882 65.43 -36.11 -36.30
C GLY A 882 66.84 -36.34 -35.74
N ALA A 883 67.13 -37.61 -35.44
CA ALA A 883 68.43 -38.03 -34.94
C ALA A 883 69.42 -38.16 -36.10
N HIS A 884 70.53 -37.41 -36.02
CA HIS A 884 71.60 -37.43 -37.00
C HIS A 884 72.93 -37.83 -36.36
N LYS A 885 73.74 -38.60 -37.10
CA LYS A 885 75.11 -38.98 -36.77
C LYS A 885 76.08 -38.17 -37.62
N ILE A 886 76.90 -37.33 -37.00
CA ILE A 886 77.81 -36.47 -37.75
C ILE A 886 79.26 -36.87 -37.48
N LYS A 887 80.03 -37.06 -38.56
CA LYS A 887 81.48 -37.28 -38.50
C LYS A 887 82.21 -36.23 -39.29
N VAL A 888 83.35 -35.77 -38.77
CA VAL A 888 84.22 -34.78 -39.41
C VAL A 888 85.63 -35.31 -39.57
N LYS A 889 86.19 -35.07 -40.75
CA LYS A 889 87.55 -35.40 -41.15
C LYS A 889 88.29 -34.11 -41.51
N ALA A 890 89.30 -33.73 -40.74
CA ALA A 890 90.20 -32.62 -41.05
C ALA A 890 91.58 -33.17 -41.46
N ILE A 891 92.17 -32.55 -42.48
CA ILE A 891 93.48 -32.89 -43.06
C ILE A 891 94.37 -31.66 -42.94
N ASP A 892 95.57 -31.80 -42.40
CA ASP A 892 96.57 -30.72 -42.31
C ASP A 892 97.49 -30.66 -43.55
N ASN A 893 98.44 -29.72 -43.57
CA ASN A 893 99.37 -29.55 -44.69
C ASN A 893 100.48 -30.61 -44.73
N ALA A 894 100.79 -31.27 -43.62
CA ALA A 894 101.72 -32.41 -43.56
C ALA A 894 101.07 -33.75 -43.96
N GLY A 895 99.74 -33.77 -44.10
CA GLY A 895 98.94 -34.92 -44.48
C GLY A 895 98.39 -35.73 -43.30
N ASN A 896 98.48 -35.23 -42.05
CA ASN A 896 97.84 -35.85 -40.90
C ASN A 896 96.32 -35.67 -40.97
N MET A 897 95.60 -36.69 -40.52
CA MET A 897 94.14 -36.71 -40.51
C MET A 897 93.63 -37.04 -39.12
N ASN A 898 92.67 -36.26 -38.61
CA ASN A 898 92.10 -36.46 -37.27
C ASN A 898 91.33 -37.79 -37.11
N ASP A 899 91.09 -38.54 -38.21
CA ASP A 899 90.42 -39.84 -38.24
C ASP A 899 91.39 -41.04 -38.20
N GLN A 900 92.71 -40.81 -38.11
CA GLN A 900 93.73 -41.86 -38.06
C GLN A 900 93.85 -42.57 -36.70
N ASN A 901 93.25 -42.00 -35.64
CA ASN A 901 93.05 -42.67 -34.35
C ASN A 901 91.56 -42.94 -34.17
N SER A 902 91.20 -44.10 -33.59
CA SER A 902 89.84 -44.60 -33.36
C SER A 902 88.89 -43.70 -32.54
N THR A 903 89.27 -42.45 -32.29
CA THR A 903 88.60 -41.42 -31.49
C THR A 903 88.00 -40.29 -32.33
N SER A 904 87.71 -40.50 -33.62
CA SER A 904 86.92 -39.53 -34.40
C SER A 904 85.55 -39.36 -33.71
N SER A 905 85.29 -38.18 -33.16
CA SER A 905 84.10 -37.89 -32.36
C SER A 905 82.84 -37.97 -33.24
N GLU A 906 82.16 -39.12 -33.20
CA GLU A 906 80.79 -39.24 -33.73
C GLU A 906 79.88 -38.45 -32.78
N VAL A 907 79.34 -37.33 -33.25
CA VAL A 907 78.38 -36.55 -32.49
C VAL A 907 76.98 -36.98 -32.89
N ASN A 908 76.25 -37.57 -31.94
CA ASN A 908 74.82 -37.86 -32.08
C ASN A 908 74.05 -36.60 -31.71
N VAL A 909 73.29 -36.04 -32.64
CA VAL A 909 72.45 -34.88 -32.39
C VAL A 909 71.01 -35.22 -32.73
N ASN A 910 70.09 -34.91 -31.81
CA ASN A 910 68.67 -35.07 -32.04
C ASN A 910 68.05 -33.69 -32.21
N VAL A 911 67.59 -33.41 -33.42
CA VAL A 911 67.00 -32.13 -33.80
C VAL A 911 65.49 -32.22 -33.53
N GLU A 912 64.98 -31.50 -32.51
CA GLU A 912 63.57 -31.55 -32.10
C GLU A 912 62.60 -31.13 -33.23
N ASP A 913 61.60 -31.98 -33.47
CA ASP A 913 60.48 -31.72 -34.40
C ASP A 913 59.47 -30.78 -33.73
N LYS A 914 59.53 -29.50 -34.11
CA LYS A 914 58.65 -28.44 -33.60
C LYS A 914 57.16 -28.78 -33.78
N GLY A 915 56.78 -29.46 -34.87
CA GLY A 915 55.39 -29.84 -35.13
C GLY A 915 54.84 -30.88 -34.13
N LYS A 916 55.70 -31.75 -33.60
CA LYS A 916 55.32 -32.77 -32.62
C LYS A 916 55.07 -32.20 -31.22
N LYS A 917 55.82 -31.16 -30.85
CA LYS A 917 55.69 -30.47 -29.56
C LYS A 917 54.43 -29.61 -29.48
N ASP A 918 54.13 -28.89 -30.57
CA ASP A 918 52.91 -28.08 -30.65
C ASP A 918 51.65 -28.97 -30.56
N LEU A 919 51.68 -30.17 -31.16
CA LEU A 919 50.60 -31.16 -31.04
C LEU A 919 50.41 -31.69 -29.62
N GLU A 920 51.50 -31.99 -28.92
CA GLU A 920 51.44 -32.48 -27.53
C GLU A 920 50.86 -31.41 -26.59
N ASP A 921 51.27 -30.15 -26.77
CA ASP A 921 50.79 -29.02 -25.98
C ASP A 921 49.32 -28.67 -26.25
N ALA A 922 48.87 -28.78 -27.51
CA ALA A 922 47.47 -28.60 -27.87
C ALA A 922 46.60 -29.73 -27.29
N THR A 923 47.05 -30.99 -27.37
CA THR A 923 46.32 -32.14 -26.83
C THR A 923 46.15 -32.04 -25.31
N LYS A 924 47.21 -31.73 -24.56
CA LYS A 924 47.14 -31.54 -23.10
C LYS A 924 46.23 -30.38 -22.70
N ALA A 925 46.16 -29.33 -23.51
CA ALA A 925 45.27 -28.20 -23.26
C ALA A 925 43.79 -28.59 -23.45
N VAL A 926 43.47 -29.38 -24.48
CA VAL A 926 42.12 -29.92 -24.69
C VAL A 926 41.71 -30.86 -23.54
N GLU A 927 42.58 -31.77 -23.13
CA GLU A 927 42.30 -32.68 -21.98
C GLU A 927 42.07 -31.91 -20.67
N LYS A 928 42.83 -30.83 -20.45
CA LYS A 928 42.62 -29.94 -19.31
C LYS A 928 41.29 -29.20 -19.41
N ALA A 929 40.91 -28.72 -20.58
CA ALA A 929 39.62 -28.09 -20.81
C ALA A 929 38.46 -29.06 -20.53
N GLU A 930 38.54 -30.30 -21.01
CA GLU A 930 37.54 -31.36 -20.76
C GLU A 930 37.42 -31.71 -19.27
N THR A 931 38.54 -31.71 -18.54
CA THR A 931 38.57 -32.02 -17.10
C THR A 931 38.07 -30.86 -16.25
N SER A 932 38.51 -29.64 -16.55
CA SER A 932 38.20 -28.43 -15.78
C SER A 932 36.80 -27.88 -16.07
N LYS A 933 36.31 -28.07 -17.30
CA LYS A 933 35.07 -27.49 -17.83
C LYS A 933 34.98 -25.97 -17.64
N ASN A 934 36.13 -25.29 -17.68
CA ASN A 934 36.26 -23.85 -17.52
C ASN A 934 36.45 -23.19 -18.89
N GLU A 935 35.71 -22.12 -19.15
CA GLU A 935 35.73 -21.32 -20.39
C GLU A 935 37.14 -20.78 -20.70
N ASP A 936 37.90 -20.35 -19.68
CA ASP A 936 39.29 -19.90 -19.86
C ASP A 936 40.23 -21.01 -20.34
N ASP A 937 40.00 -22.27 -19.91
CA ASP A 937 40.80 -23.41 -20.36
C ASP A 937 40.41 -23.86 -21.77
N ILE A 938 39.14 -23.68 -22.16
CA ILE A 938 38.66 -23.90 -23.54
C ILE A 938 39.28 -22.88 -24.49
N ASP A 939 39.27 -21.60 -24.13
CA ASP A 939 39.87 -20.54 -24.96
C ASP A 939 41.38 -20.77 -25.16
N ARG A 940 42.09 -21.13 -24.07
CA ARG A 940 43.51 -21.49 -24.14
C ARG A 940 43.76 -22.73 -25.01
N ALA A 941 42.87 -23.72 -24.96
CA ALA A 941 42.97 -24.92 -25.79
C ALA A 941 42.72 -24.59 -27.27
N LYS A 942 41.70 -23.78 -27.58
CA LYS A 942 41.42 -23.29 -28.94
C LYS A 942 42.59 -22.51 -29.52
N GLU A 943 43.20 -21.62 -28.75
CA GLU A 943 44.38 -20.86 -29.19
C GLU A 943 45.56 -21.77 -29.57
N LYS A 944 45.78 -22.85 -28.81
CA LYS A 944 46.84 -23.82 -29.09
C LYS A 944 46.51 -24.74 -30.27
N VAL A 945 45.27 -25.23 -30.37
CA VAL A 945 44.80 -26.04 -31.51
C VAL A 945 44.86 -25.24 -32.81
N ALA A 946 44.56 -23.94 -32.78
CA ALA A 946 44.66 -23.05 -33.93
C ALA A 946 46.08 -22.95 -34.52
N LYS A 947 47.13 -23.15 -33.69
CA LYS A 947 48.55 -23.12 -34.10
C LYS A 947 49.01 -24.40 -34.80
N LEU A 948 48.20 -25.46 -34.78
CA LEU A 948 48.50 -26.71 -35.50
C LEU A 948 48.34 -26.54 -37.01
N PRO A 949 49.14 -27.25 -37.83
CA PRO A 949 48.92 -27.36 -39.27
C PRO A 949 47.52 -27.91 -39.57
N ASP A 950 46.92 -27.46 -40.66
CA ASP A 950 45.59 -27.93 -41.08
C ASP A 950 45.62 -29.43 -41.43
N GLY A 951 44.66 -30.18 -40.90
CA GLY A 951 44.56 -31.62 -41.07
C GLY A 951 43.73 -32.29 -39.98
N LYS A 952 43.48 -33.59 -40.16
CA LYS A 952 42.52 -34.37 -39.36
C LYS A 952 42.69 -34.25 -37.84
N VAL A 953 43.93 -34.16 -37.35
CA VAL A 953 44.20 -34.08 -35.90
C VAL A 953 43.75 -32.73 -35.31
N LYS A 954 43.89 -31.64 -36.06
CA LYS A 954 43.41 -30.32 -35.66
C LYS A 954 41.88 -30.29 -35.68
N ASP A 955 41.27 -30.90 -36.69
CA ASP A 955 39.81 -31.04 -36.79
C ASP A 955 39.27 -31.85 -35.60
N ASP A 956 39.85 -33.02 -35.30
CA ASP A 956 39.43 -33.88 -34.18
C ASP A 956 39.55 -33.16 -32.82
N LEU A 957 40.61 -32.37 -32.59
CA LEU A 957 40.78 -31.57 -31.36
C LEU A 957 39.80 -30.38 -31.30
N THR A 958 39.46 -29.80 -32.45
CA THR A 958 38.47 -28.72 -32.55
C THR A 958 37.07 -29.24 -32.28
N ASP A 959 36.69 -30.37 -32.86
CA ASP A 959 35.40 -31.03 -32.66
C ASP A 959 35.18 -31.40 -31.17
N ARG A 960 36.23 -31.89 -30.50
CA ARG A 960 36.18 -32.17 -29.05
C ARG A 960 35.90 -30.92 -28.21
N LEU A 961 36.52 -29.79 -28.55
CA LEU A 961 36.30 -28.51 -27.87
C LEU A 961 34.90 -27.96 -28.14
N ASP A 962 34.41 -28.06 -29.38
CA ASP A 962 33.07 -27.63 -29.76
C ASP A 962 31.98 -28.49 -29.08
N ASP A 963 32.18 -29.80 -28.99
CA ASP A 963 31.25 -30.69 -28.27
C ASP A 963 31.28 -30.47 -26.77
N LEU A 964 32.46 -30.17 -26.18
CA LEU A 964 32.57 -29.76 -24.79
C LEU A 964 31.82 -28.45 -24.51
N GLU A 965 31.96 -27.44 -25.37
CA GLU A 965 31.20 -26.18 -25.25
C GLU A 965 29.69 -26.39 -25.38
N LYS A 966 29.24 -27.25 -26.31
CA LYS A 966 27.81 -27.61 -26.41
C LYS A 966 27.32 -28.26 -25.12
N GLN A 967 28.10 -29.16 -24.51
CA GLN A 967 27.73 -29.80 -23.25
C GLN A 967 27.63 -28.79 -22.10
N ILE A 968 28.61 -27.89 -21.96
CA ILE A 968 28.62 -26.84 -20.93
C ILE A 968 27.42 -25.90 -21.11
N LYS A 969 27.14 -25.49 -22.36
CA LYS A 969 26.00 -24.65 -22.69
C LYS A 969 24.67 -25.34 -22.37
N ALA A 970 24.52 -26.61 -22.71
CA ALA A 970 23.32 -27.39 -22.39
C ALA A 970 23.10 -27.53 -20.86
N GLU A 971 24.16 -27.78 -20.08
CA GLU A 971 24.09 -27.79 -18.61
C GLU A 971 23.69 -26.41 -18.06
N LYS A 972 24.23 -25.32 -18.63
CA LYS A 972 23.89 -23.93 -18.25
C LYS A 972 22.44 -23.57 -18.56
N ASP A 973 21.94 -23.91 -19.74
CA ASP A 973 20.55 -23.66 -20.13
C ASP A 973 19.57 -24.47 -19.27
N ALA A 974 19.91 -25.73 -18.95
CA ALA A 974 19.15 -26.57 -18.03
C ALA A 974 19.12 -25.97 -16.62
N TYR A 975 20.25 -25.44 -16.13
CA TYR A 975 20.32 -24.74 -14.84
C TYR A 975 19.44 -23.48 -14.83
N ILE A 976 19.51 -22.64 -15.88
CA ILE A 976 18.68 -21.43 -16.00
C ILE A 976 17.20 -21.79 -15.98
N LYS A 977 16.80 -22.86 -16.67
CA LYS A 977 15.42 -23.35 -16.66
C LYS A 977 14.97 -23.78 -15.27
N ALA A 978 15.79 -24.55 -14.55
CA ALA A 978 15.50 -24.97 -13.17
C ALA A 978 15.44 -23.77 -12.20
N TYR A 979 16.38 -22.83 -12.32
CA TYR A 979 16.42 -21.60 -11.52
C TYR A 979 15.14 -20.76 -11.72
N ASN A 980 14.75 -20.53 -12.97
CA ASN A 980 13.53 -19.76 -13.30
C ASN A 980 12.26 -20.46 -12.80
N ALA A 981 12.20 -21.79 -12.88
CA ALA A 981 11.09 -22.57 -12.33
C ALA A 981 10.98 -22.42 -10.80
N VAL A 982 12.09 -22.53 -10.06
CA VAL A 982 12.11 -22.31 -8.60
C VAL A 982 11.75 -20.88 -8.24
N LYS A 983 12.25 -19.90 -9.02
CA LYS A 983 11.89 -18.49 -8.85
C LYS A 983 10.38 -18.28 -9.03
N LYS A 984 9.78 -18.88 -10.06
CA LYS A 984 8.33 -18.82 -10.30
C LYS A 984 7.56 -19.45 -9.14
N ALA A 985 7.93 -20.66 -8.70
CA ALA A 985 7.31 -21.33 -7.56
C ALA A 985 7.41 -20.52 -6.26
N LYS A 986 8.53 -19.81 -6.04
CA LYS A 986 8.69 -18.87 -4.91
C LYS A 986 7.73 -17.69 -4.97
N THR A 987 7.45 -17.17 -6.17
CA THR A 987 6.55 -16.02 -6.37
C THR A 987 5.08 -16.40 -6.32
N THR A 988 4.70 -17.52 -6.93
CA THR A 988 3.29 -17.93 -7.04
C THR A 988 2.82 -18.70 -5.81
N LEU A 989 3.72 -19.45 -5.16
CA LEU A 989 3.41 -20.40 -4.09
C LEU A 989 2.33 -21.42 -4.51
N ASP A 990 2.22 -21.68 -5.81
CA ASP A 990 1.26 -22.63 -6.38
C ASP A 990 1.88 -24.02 -6.46
N LYS A 991 1.08 -25.04 -6.16
CA LYS A 991 1.52 -26.43 -6.09
C LYS A 991 2.02 -26.96 -7.43
N GLU A 992 1.37 -26.57 -8.52
CA GLU A 992 1.74 -26.98 -9.88
C GLU A 992 3.09 -26.41 -10.29
N ASP A 993 3.33 -25.12 -10.03
CA ASP A 993 4.62 -24.47 -10.27
C ASP A 993 5.73 -25.07 -9.40
N TYR A 994 5.41 -25.44 -8.16
CA TYR A 994 6.34 -26.13 -7.26
C TYR A 994 6.71 -27.54 -7.74
N GLU A 995 5.75 -28.35 -8.18
CA GLU A 995 6.04 -29.68 -8.74
C GLU A 995 6.80 -29.56 -10.07
N TYR A 996 6.51 -28.56 -10.90
CA TYR A 996 7.29 -28.26 -12.10
C TYR A 996 8.73 -27.87 -11.75
N ALA A 997 8.93 -27.01 -10.76
CA ALA A 997 10.25 -26.59 -10.28
C ALA A 997 11.03 -27.75 -9.66
N LYS A 998 10.36 -28.59 -8.86
CA LYS A 998 10.95 -29.80 -8.28
C LYS A 998 11.38 -30.78 -9.35
N LYS A 999 10.57 -31.02 -10.37
CA LYS A 999 10.94 -31.84 -11.53
C LYS A 999 12.12 -31.23 -12.27
N ALA A 1000 12.11 -29.92 -12.56
CA ALA A 1000 13.20 -29.25 -13.26
C ALA A 1000 14.53 -29.29 -12.49
N VAL A 1001 14.51 -29.16 -11.16
CA VAL A 1001 15.71 -29.30 -10.31
C VAL A 1001 16.16 -30.76 -10.23
N HIS A 1002 15.24 -31.71 -10.18
CA HIS A 1002 15.59 -33.13 -10.19
C HIS A 1002 16.28 -33.54 -11.50
N ASP A 1003 15.66 -33.17 -12.63
CA ASP A 1003 16.11 -33.45 -14.00
C ASP A 1003 17.39 -32.70 -14.39
N LEU A 1004 17.82 -31.70 -13.60
CA LEU A 1004 19.08 -30.99 -13.80
C LEU A 1004 20.27 -31.94 -13.56
N ASN A 1005 20.70 -32.64 -14.61
CA ASN A 1005 21.90 -33.47 -14.57
C ASN A 1005 23.13 -32.58 -14.83
N THR A 1006 23.87 -32.26 -13.78
CA THR A 1006 24.99 -31.30 -13.86
C THR A 1006 26.20 -31.77 -13.08
N THR A 1007 27.37 -31.55 -13.68
CA THR A 1007 28.66 -31.72 -13.01
C THR A 1007 29.26 -30.40 -12.54
N ILE A 1008 28.85 -29.30 -13.17
CA ILE A 1008 29.33 -27.93 -12.93
C ILE A 1008 28.51 -27.24 -11.82
N TYR A 1009 27.18 -27.28 -11.90
CA TYR A 1009 26.26 -26.56 -11.01
C TYR A 1009 25.77 -27.40 -9.82
N LYS A 1010 26.63 -28.28 -9.28
CA LYS A 1010 26.25 -29.23 -8.21
C LYS A 1010 25.81 -28.50 -6.94
N ASN A 1011 26.52 -27.43 -6.57
CA ASN A 1011 26.23 -26.65 -5.37
C ASN A 1011 24.93 -25.85 -5.53
N GLU A 1012 24.72 -25.27 -6.71
CA GLU A 1012 23.53 -24.50 -7.06
C GLU A 1012 22.31 -25.39 -7.14
N LYS A 1013 22.42 -26.61 -7.70
CA LYS A 1013 21.36 -27.63 -7.64
C LYS A 1013 20.97 -27.92 -6.18
N ALA A 1014 21.95 -28.10 -5.29
CA ALA A 1014 21.68 -28.32 -3.87
C ALA A 1014 21.06 -27.10 -3.16
N GLN A 1015 21.39 -25.88 -3.58
CA GLN A 1015 20.73 -24.66 -3.10
C GLN A 1015 19.29 -24.55 -3.59
N LEU A 1016 19.03 -24.83 -4.88
CA LEU A 1016 17.68 -24.85 -5.45
C LEU A 1016 16.80 -25.90 -4.74
N GLN A 1017 17.36 -27.07 -4.41
CA GLN A 1017 16.65 -28.08 -3.63
C GLN A 1017 16.32 -27.59 -2.22
N ARG A 1018 17.26 -26.95 -1.52
CA ARG A 1018 16.99 -26.35 -0.20
C ARG A 1018 15.90 -25.28 -0.24
N VAL A 1019 15.85 -24.48 -1.31
CA VAL A 1019 14.78 -23.48 -1.51
C VAL A 1019 13.43 -24.18 -1.69
N LEU A 1020 13.37 -25.25 -2.49
CA LEU A 1020 12.14 -26.05 -2.64
C LEU A 1020 11.70 -26.65 -1.29
N ASP A 1021 12.62 -27.25 -0.54
CA ASP A 1021 12.32 -27.84 0.76
C ASP A 1021 11.78 -26.78 1.76
N ALA A 1022 12.34 -25.56 1.73
CA ALA A 1022 11.88 -24.45 2.55
C ALA A 1022 10.52 -23.88 2.09
N LEU A 1023 10.19 -23.95 0.79
CA LEU A 1023 8.91 -23.48 0.25
C LEU A 1023 7.76 -24.42 0.57
N LYS A 1024 8.03 -25.73 0.69
CA LYS A 1024 7.03 -26.76 0.96
C LYS A 1024 6.03 -26.41 2.08
N PRO A 1025 6.43 -26.00 3.31
CA PRO A 1025 5.48 -25.65 4.37
C PRO A 1025 4.63 -24.39 4.08
N TYR A 1026 5.07 -23.50 3.19
CA TYR A 1026 4.27 -22.32 2.78
C TYR A 1026 3.20 -22.72 1.76
N ILE A 1027 3.56 -23.58 0.81
CA ILE A 1027 2.62 -24.12 -0.17
C ILE A 1027 1.57 -25.01 0.50
N ASP A 1028 2.00 -25.89 1.40
CA ASP A 1028 1.09 -26.73 2.19
C ASP A 1028 0.14 -25.87 3.05
N ARG A 1029 0.59 -24.71 3.57
CA ARG A 1029 -0.27 -23.73 4.27
C ARG A 1029 -1.26 -23.05 3.34
N LYS A 1030 -0.84 -22.57 2.18
CA LYS A 1030 -1.72 -21.92 1.19
C LYS A 1030 -2.82 -22.89 0.71
N GLU A 1031 -2.45 -24.14 0.42
CA GLU A 1031 -3.41 -25.19 0.06
C GLU A 1031 -4.37 -25.49 1.22
N ASN A 1032 -3.88 -25.55 2.47
CA ASN A 1032 -4.73 -25.75 3.64
C ASN A 1032 -5.66 -24.57 3.93
N GLN A 1033 -5.23 -23.34 3.66
CA GLN A 1033 -6.05 -22.13 3.82
C GLN A 1033 -7.19 -22.11 2.81
N SER A 1034 -6.91 -22.40 1.52
CA SER A 1034 -7.94 -22.53 0.49
C SER A 1034 -8.96 -23.63 0.85
N LYS A 1035 -8.50 -24.79 1.32
CA LYS A 1035 -9.37 -25.87 1.82
C LYS A 1035 -10.15 -25.47 3.08
N GLN A 1036 -9.60 -24.61 3.93
CA GLN A 1036 -10.29 -24.13 5.14
C GLN A 1036 -11.38 -23.11 4.80
N GLU A 1037 -11.14 -22.23 3.83
CA GLU A 1037 -12.15 -21.29 3.32
C GLU A 1037 -13.32 -22.04 2.68
N GLU A 1038 -13.05 -23.08 1.89
CA GLU A 1038 -14.07 -23.96 1.34
C GLU A 1038 -14.86 -24.70 2.44
N ARG A 1039 -14.18 -25.23 3.47
CA ARG A 1039 -14.83 -25.81 4.66
C ARG A 1039 -15.71 -24.80 5.40
N ASN A 1040 -15.29 -23.54 5.49
CA ASN A 1040 -16.08 -22.49 6.14
C ASN A 1040 -17.33 -22.14 5.32
N LYS A 1041 -17.23 -22.09 3.98
CA LYS A 1041 -18.38 -21.94 3.07
C LYS A 1041 -19.37 -23.09 3.24
N ILE A 1042 -18.88 -24.33 3.28
CA ILE A 1042 -19.70 -25.53 3.51
C ILE A 1042 -20.38 -25.47 4.88
N ARG A 1043 -19.66 -25.14 5.97
CA ARG A 1043 -20.27 -25.01 7.31
C ARG A 1043 -21.36 -23.93 7.36
N ASN A 1044 -21.16 -22.81 6.67
CA ASN A 1044 -22.17 -21.77 6.57
C ASN A 1044 -23.42 -22.29 5.85
N ILE A 1045 -23.26 -22.98 4.72
CA ILE A 1045 -24.36 -23.59 3.97
C ILE A 1045 -25.09 -24.63 4.81
N GLU A 1046 -24.37 -25.51 5.52
CA GLU A 1046 -24.98 -26.48 6.43
C GLU A 1046 -25.76 -25.82 7.56
N SER A 1047 -25.28 -24.69 8.09
CA SER A 1047 -26.00 -23.89 9.08
C SER A 1047 -27.29 -23.30 8.51
N LEU A 1048 -27.24 -22.77 7.28
CA LEU A 1048 -28.42 -22.26 6.58
C LEU A 1048 -29.44 -23.36 6.29
N ILE A 1049 -29.01 -24.53 5.82
CA ILE A 1049 -29.89 -25.70 5.61
C ILE A 1049 -30.51 -26.14 6.95
N ARG A 1050 -29.74 -26.22 8.05
CA ARG A 1050 -30.30 -26.54 9.39
C ARG A 1050 -31.33 -25.52 9.83
N LYS A 1051 -31.06 -24.22 9.60
CA LYS A 1051 -32.00 -23.14 9.90
C LYS A 1051 -33.28 -23.30 9.08
N ALA A 1052 -33.16 -23.54 7.77
CA ALA A 1052 -34.29 -23.80 6.88
C ALA A 1052 -35.14 -25.02 7.31
N ILE A 1053 -34.50 -26.11 7.74
CA ILE A 1053 -35.18 -27.29 8.30
C ILE A 1053 -35.97 -26.92 9.57
N THR A 1054 -35.41 -26.05 10.42
CA THR A 1054 -36.01 -25.68 11.71
C THR A 1054 -37.15 -24.68 11.55
N THR A 1055 -36.95 -23.65 10.73
CA THR A 1055 -37.91 -22.54 10.57
C THR A 1055 -39.00 -22.84 9.56
N LYS A 1056 -38.73 -23.71 8.57
CA LYS A 1056 -39.61 -23.99 7.43
C LYS A 1056 -40.02 -22.69 6.69
N ASP A 1057 -39.12 -21.71 6.68
CA ASP A 1057 -39.32 -20.38 6.09
C ASP A 1057 -38.73 -20.35 4.65
N PRO A 1058 -39.54 -20.04 3.62
CA PRO A 1058 -39.08 -19.95 2.23
C PRO A 1058 -37.87 -19.04 2.03
N LYS A 1059 -37.78 -17.94 2.79
CA LYS A 1059 -36.65 -17.00 2.68
C LYS A 1059 -35.32 -17.64 3.07
N THR A 1060 -35.33 -18.50 4.10
CA THR A 1060 -34.11 -19.21 4.53
C THR A 1060 -33.68 -20.33 3.58
N ILE A 1061 -34.64 -20.90 2.83
CA ILE A 1061 -34.36 -21.87 1.75
C ILE A 1061 -33.69 -21.16 0.57
N GLU A 1062 -34.18 -19.96 0.20
CA GLU A 1062 -33.59 -19.13 -0.87
C GLU A 1062 -32.17 -18.66 -0.52
N GLU A 1063 -31.94 -18.22 0.72
CA GLU A 1063 -30.59 -17.87 1.22
C GLU A 1063 -29.63 -19.06 1.16
N ALA A 1064 -30.10 -20.27 1.50
CA ALA A 1064 -29.31 -21.49 1.38
C ALA A 1064 -29.03 -21.85 -0.09
N GLN A 1065 -30.00 -21.68 -1.00
CA GLN A 1065 -29.85 -21.94 -2.43
C GLN A 1065 -28.79 -21.03 -3.05
N VAL A 1066 -28.87 -19.71 -2.80
CA VAL A 1066 -27.90 -18.73 -3.28
C VAL A 1066 -26.49 -19.02 -2.77
N ALA A 1067 -26.36 -19.55 -1.55
CA ALA A 1067 -25.08 -19.95 -0.99
C ALA A 1067 -24.52 -21.23 -1.63
N ILE A 1068 -25.37 -22.21 -1.96
CA ILE A 1068 -24.98 -23.44 -2.68
C ILE A 1068 -24.56 -23.13 -4.12
N ASP A 1069 -25.26 -22.22 -4.81
CA ASP A 1069 -24.97 -21.86 -6.20
C ASP A 1069 -23.55 -21.30 -6.37
N LYS A 1070 -23.03 -20.62 -5.34
CA LYS A 1070 -21.67 -20.05 -5.27
C LYS A 1070 -20.56 -21.07 -4.98
N LEU A 1071 -20.88 -22.33 -4.66
CA LEU A 1071 -19.88 -23.40 -4.58
C LEU A 1071 -19.46 -23.86 -5.97
N GLU A 1072 -18.18 -24.17 -6.15
CA GLU A 1072 -17.72 -24.89 -7.34
C GLU A 1072 -18.32 -26.31 -7.39
N SER A 1073 -18.48 -26.84 -8.60
CA SER A 1073 -19.07 -28.16 -8.84
C SER A 1073 -18.27 -29.25 -8.12
N SER A 1074 -18.91 -29.90 -7.15
CA SER A 1074 -18.32 -30.95 -6.32
C SER A 1074 -19.40 -31.93 -5.85
N ASP A 1075 -18.98 -33.12 -5.44
CA ASP A 1075 -19.88 -34.11 -4.82
C ASP A 1075 -20.58 -33.55 -3.58
N ILE A 1076 -19.91 -32.66 -2.85
CA ILE A 1076 -20.45 -31.98 -1.67
C ILE A 1076 -21.56 -30.99 -2.08
N LYS A 1077 -21.37 -30.22 -3.16
CA LYS A 1077 -22.42 -29.33 -3.68
C LYS A 1077 -23.67 -30.13 -4.06
N ILE A 1078 -23.50 -31.27 -4.72
CA ILE A 1078 -24.61 -32.17 -5.11
C ILE A 1078 -25.35 -32.66 -3.86
N GLU A 1079 -24.61 -33.09 -2.83
CA GLU A 1079 -25.22 -33.58 -1.59
C GLU A 1079 -25.93 -32.48 -0.80
N LEU A 1080 -25.34 -31.28 -0.69
CA LEU A 1080 -25.97 -30.13 -0.04
C LEU A 1080 -27.23 -29.68 -0.80
N GLN A 1081 -27.20 -29.70 -2.13
CA GLN A 1081 -28.35 -29.41 -2.97
C GLN A 1081 -29.47 -30.42 -2.73
N ARG A 1082 -29.16 -31.73 -2.73
CA ARG A 1082 -30.14 -32.80 -2.45
C ARG A 1082 -30.78 -32.62 -1.07
N ARG A 1083 -30.00 -32.23 -0.05
CA ARG A 1083 -30.51 -31.96 1.31
C ARG A 1083 -31.43 -30.73 1.34
N LEU A 1084 -31.08 -29.67 0.61
CA LEU A 1084 -31.92 -28.47 0.50
C LEU A 1084 -33.21 -28.77 -0.27
N ASP A 1085 -33.16 -29.50 -1.38
CA ASP A 1085 -34.32 -29.91 -2.17
C ASP A 1085 -35.29 -30.76 -1.33
N THR A 1086 -34.76 -31.70 -0.54
CA THR A 1086 -35.55 -32.50 0.40
C THR A 1086 -36.21 -31.61 1.46
N THR A 1087 -35.47 -30.63 1.99
CA THR A 1087 -35.98 -29.67 2.97
C THR A 1087 -37.10 -28.81 2.38
N ASN A 1088 -36.92 -28.31 1.15
CA ASN A 1088 -37.94 -27.54 0.44
C ASN A 1088 -39.21 -28.38 0.23
N LYS A 1089 -39.05 -29.64 -0.19
CA LYS A 1089 -40.18 -30.56 -0.37
C LYS A 1089 -40.95 -30.80 0.94
N VAL A 1090 -40.26 -31.01 2.06
CA VAL A 1090 -40.91 -31.16 3.38
C VAL A 1090 -41.60 -29.87 3.81
N SER A 1091 -40.96 -28.71 3.63
CA SER A 1091 -41.55 -27.39 3.92
C SER A 1091 -42.82 -27.15 3.11
N GLN A 1092 -42.81 -27.47 1.81
CA GLN A 1092 -43.98 -27.36 0.93
C GLN A 1092 -45.10 -28.34 1.32
N MET A 1093 -44.76 -29.54 1.83
CA MET A 1093 -45.76 -30.47 2.38
C MET A 1093 -46.43 -29.92 3.66
N ASP A 1094 -45.66 -29.34 4.58
CA ASP A 1094 -46.21 -28.73 5.80
C ASP A 1094 -47.06 -27.49 5.49
N LEU A 1095 -46.61 -26.66 4.56
CA LEU A 1095 -47.39 -25.52 4.05
C LEU A 1095 -48.67 -25.99 3.34
N ALA A 1096 -48.62 -27.12 2.62
CA ALA A 1096 -49.78 -27.70 1.96
C ALA A 1096 -50.83 -28.17 2.97
N ILE A 1097 -50.40 -28.76 4.08
CA ILE A 1097 -51.29 -29.14 5.18
C ILE A 1097 -51.91 -27.89 5.82
N GLN A 1098 -51.12 -26.87 6.13
CA GLN A 1098 -51.64 -25.62 6.73
C GLN A 1098 -52.62 -24.89 5.82
N ALA A 1099 -52.32 -24.79 4.51
CA ALA A 1099 -53.22 -24.17 3.55
C ALA A 1099 -54.49 -24.99 3.35
N ARG A 1100 -54.37 -26.32 3.33
CA ARG A 1100 -55.53 -27.21 3.29
C ARG A 1100 -56.42 -27.00 4.51
N ASP A 1101 -55.88 -27.01 5.72
CA ASP A 1101 -56.64 -26.80 6.96
C ASP A 1101 -57.30 -25.41 7.00
N ALA A 1102 -56.56 -24.37 6.60
CA ALA A 1102 -57.10 -23.00 6.56
C ALA A 1102 -58.23 -22.85 5.53
N VAL A 1103 -58.07 -23.43 4.34
CA VAL A 1103 -59.10 -23.44 3.29
C VAL A 1103 -60.28 -24.33 3.69
N GLU A 1104 -60.07 -25.46 4.36
CA GLU A 1104 -61.15 -26.32 4.87
C GLU A 1104 -61.95 -25.61 5.97
N LYS A 1105 -61.31 -24.84 6.86
CA LYS A 1105 -62.01 -23.97 7.84
C LYS A 1105 -62.82 -22.87 7.15
N LEU A 1106 -62.27 -22.24 6.12
CA LEU A 1106 -62.96 -21.25 5.30
C LEU A 1106 -64.18 -21.87 4.57
N ASP A 1107 -64.00 -23.06 3.99
CA ASP A 1107 -65.05 -23.85 3.34
C ASP A 1107 -66.14 -24.30 4.33
N ALA A 1108 -65.79 -24.60 5.58
CA ALA A 1108 -66.76 -24.94 6.62
C ALA A 1108 -67.66 -23.75 6.98
N TYR A 1109 -67.09 -22.55 7.07
CA TYR A 1109 -67.84 -21.30 7.25
C TYR A 1109 -68.79 -21.01 6.08
N LEU A 1110 -68.35 -21.32 4.86
CA LEU A 1110 -69.17 -21.24 3.66
C LEU A 1110 -70.38 -22.19 3.67
N ASN A 1111 -70.41 -23.21 4.55
CA ASN A 1111 -71.52 -24.15 4.71
C ASN A 1111 -72.42 -23.85 5.92
N TYR A 1112 -72.02 -22.96 6.84
CA TYR A 1112 -72.85 -22.50 7.94
C TYR A 1112 -73.90 -21.50 7.43
N SER A 1113 -75.15 -21.64 7.88
CA SER A 1113 -76.27 -20.82 7.39
C SER A 1113 -76.31 -19.37 7.92
N ASP A 1114 -75.33 -18.96 8.75
CA ASP A 1114 -75.34 -17.69 9.49
C ASP A 1114 -74.15 -16.75 9.14
N ILE A 1115 -73.71 -16.75 7.87
CA ILE A 1115 -72.58 -15.91 7.38
C ILE A 1115 -72.79 -14.42 7.71
N ILE A 1116 -74.04 -13.96 7.75
CA ILE A 1116 -74.43 -12.58 8.03
C ILE A 1116 -73.94 -12.11 9.42
N ASN A 1117 -74.08 -12.95 10.45
CA ASN A 1117 -73.80 -12.54 11.83
C ASN A 1117 -72.30 -12.61 12.19
N ASN A 1118 -71.50 -13.29 11.37
CA ASN A 1118 -70.08 -13.57 11.63
C ASN A 1118 -69.14 -13.11 10.50
N LEU A 1119 -69.55 -12.09 9.74
CA LEU A 1119 -68.81 -11.60 8.56
C LEU A 1119 -67.35 -11.21 8.86
N ASN A 1120 -67.06 -10.65 10.04
CA ASN A 1120 -65.70 -10.27 10.43
C ASN A 1120 -64.80 -11.50 10.64
N GLU A 1121 -65.31 -12.53 11.30
CA GLU A 1121 -64.56 -13.79 11.51
C GLU A 1121 -64.30 -14.50 10.17
N PHE A 1122 -65.26 -14.45 9.25
CA PHE A 1122 -65.08 -14.99 7.90
C PHE A 1122 -63.99 -14.26 7.09
N LYS A 1123 -63.86 -12.93 7.22
CA LYS A 1123 -62.77 -12.16 6.61
C LYS A 1123 -61.41 -12.49 7.20
N ASP A 1124 -61.35 -12.71 8.50
CA ASP A 1124 -60.10 -13.06 9.16
C ASP A 1124 -59.63 -14.46 8.73
N LEU A 1125 -60.55 -15.43 8.67
CA LEU A 1125 -60.28 -16.76 8.10
C LEU A 1125 -59.87 -16.70 6.62
N TYR A 1126 -60.48 -15.82 5.82
CA TYR A 1126 -60.08 -15.60 4.43
C TYR A 1126 -58.65 -15.09 4.33
N LYS A 1127 -58.25 -14.12 5.16
CA LYS A 1127 -56.87 -13.62 5.21
C LYS A 1127 -55.88 -14.68 5.69
N GLU A 1128 -56.26 -15.52 6.65
CA GLU A 1128 -55.44 -16.66 7.09
C GLU A 1128 -55.24 -17.69 5.96
N ALA A 1129 -56.31 -18.05 5.26
CA ALA A 1129 -56.26 -18.96 4.12
C ALA A 1129 -55.49 -18.37 2.93
N GLU A 1130 -55.64 -17.08 2.64
CA GLU A 1130 -54.90 -16.35 1.60
C GLU A 1130 -53.40 -16.34 1.91
N LYS A 1131 -53.04 -16.05 3.17
CA LYS A 1131 -51.65 -16.07 3.62
C LYS A 1131 -51.04 -17.46 3.57
N ALA A 1132 -51.80 -18.50 3.92
CA ALA A 1132 -51.32 -19.89 3.87
C ALA A 1132 -51.18 -20.40 2.43
N THR A 1133 -52.14 -20.10 1.55
CA THR A 1133 -52.14 -20.55 0.15
C THR A 1133 -51.10 -19.83 -0.70
N ASN A 1134 -50.84 -18.53 -0.48
CA ASN A 1134 -49.83 -17.78 -1.24
C ASN A 1134 -48.38 -18.24 -0.99
N ARG A 1135 -48.14 -19.06 0.03
CA ARG A 1135 -46.82 -19.63 0.36
C ARG A 1135 -46.53 -20.96 -0.36
N LEU A 1136 -47.52 -21.51 -1.07
CA LEU A 1136 -47.40 -22.78 -1.78
C LEU A 1136 -47.04 -22.58 -3.24
N ASP A 1137 -46.13 -23.41 -3.74
CA ASP A 1137 -45.75 -23.42 -5.15
C ASP A 1137 -46.93 -23.85 -6.05
N ASN A 1138 -47.84 -24.70 -5.54
CA ASN A 1138 -49.08 -25.12 -6.22
C ASN A 1138 -50.34 -24.47 -5.61
N SER A 1139 -50.28 -23.16 -5.34
CA SER A 1139 -51.42 -22.39 -4.82
C SER A 1139 -52.65 -22.39 -5.74
N SER A 1140 -52.44 -22.66 -7.04
CA SER A 1140 -53.49 -22.69 -8.07
C SER A 1140 -54.65 -23.65 -7.77
N GLN A 1141 -54.41 -24.75 -7.05
CA GLN A 1141 -55.45 -25.72 -6.71
C GLN A 1141 -56.52 -25.16 -5.74
N TYR A 1142 -56.19 -24.12 -4.96
CA TYR A 1142 -57.11 -23.49 -4.01
C TYR A 1142 -57.77 -22.23 -4.56
N LYS A 1143 -57.29 -21.72 -5.70
CA LYS A 1143 -57.74 -20.45 -6.30
C LYS A 1143 -59.25 -20.37 -6.47
N SER A 1144 -59.87 -21.42 -7.03
CA SER A 1144 -61.34 -21.47 -7.22
C SER A 1144 -62.12 -21.35 -5.90
N ARG A 1145 -61.59 -21.93 -4.80
CA ARG A 1145 -62.22 -21.87 -3.47
C ARG A 1145 -62.03 -20.50 -2.82
N MET A 1146 -60.84 -19.92 -2.96
CA MET A 1146 -60.53 -18.57 -2.50
C MET A 1146 -61.37 -17.51 -3.24
N ASP A 1147 -61.47 -17.60 -4.56
CA ASP A 1147 -62.27 -16.69 -5.39
C ASP A 1147 -63.76 -16.75 -4.99
N LYS A 1148 -64.25 -17.95 -4.66
CA LYS A 1148 -65.62 -18.15 -4.15
C LYS A 1148 -65.85 -17.46 -2.80
N ALA A 1149 -64.94 -17.61 -1.84
CA ALA A 1149 -65.05 -16.95 -0.53
C ALA A 1149 -64.98 -15.41 -0.66
N LYS A 1150 -64.11 -14.90 -1.54
CA LYS A 1150 -63.98 -13.48 -1.83
C LYS A 1150 -65.29 -12.88 -2.36
N GLY A 1151 -65.95 -13.56 -3.30
CA GLY A 1151 -67.24 -13.12 -3.83
C GLY A 1151 -68.35 -13.04 -2.77
N TYR A 1152 -68.35 -13.95 -1.77
CA TYR A 1152 -69.26 -13.86 -0.62
C TYR A 1152 -68.98 -12.61 0.22
N ILE A 1153 -67.70 -12.35 0.53
CA ILE A 1153 -67.30 -11.18 1.33
C ILE A 1153 -67.74 -9.89 0.63
N GLU A 1154 -67.49 -9.76 -0.67
CA GLU A 1154 -67.82 -8.55 -1.44
C GLU A 1154 -69.33 -8.24 -1.46
N VAL A 1155 -70.18 -9.25 -1.68
CA VAL A 1155 -71.65 -9.05 -1.66
C VAL A 1155 -72.17 -8.75 -0.26
N MET A 1156 -71.66 -9.43 0.76
CA MET A 1156 -72.10 -9.23 2.15
C MET A 1156 -71.61 -7.91 2.74
N GLU A 1157 -70.39 -7.47 2.42
CA GLU A 1157 -69.89 -6.13 2.78
C GLU A 1157 -70.74 -5.03 2.16
N THR A 1158 -71.12 -5.21 0.89
CA THR A 1158 -71.98 -4.25 0.19
C THR A 1158 -73.37 -4.19 0.84
N LEU A 1159 -73.95 -5.33 1.19
CA LEU A 1159 -75.23 -5.39 1.91
C LEU A 1159 -75.15 -4.75 3.30
N ALA A 1160 -74.12 -5.08 4.09
CA ALA A 1160 -73.92 -4.53 5.43
C ALA A 1160 -73.75 -3.00 5.40
N LYS A 1161 -73.03 -2.49 4.39
CA LYS A 1161 -72.87 -1.05 4.17
C LYS A 1161 -74.19 -0.36 3.83
N TYR A 1162 -75.05 -1.01 3.02
CA TYR A 1162 -76.38 -0.48 2.73
C TYR A 1162 -77.30 -0.50 3.97
N LYS A 1163 -77.23 -1.55 4.79
CA LYS A 1163 -77.94 -1.63 6.09
C LYS A 1163 -77.50 -0.52 7.05
N GLU A 1164 -76.19 -0.37 7.26
CA GLU A 1164 -75.65 0.66 8.16
C GLU A 1164 -76.00 2.09 7.69
N ASN A 1165 -75.96 2.35 6.38
CA ASN A 1165 -76.37 3.64 5.82
C ASN A 1165 -77.86 3.93 5.98
N ALA A 1166 -78.72 2.92 5.88
CA ALA A 1166 -80.14 3.07 6.14
C ALA A 1166 -80.43 3.34 7.62
N GLU A 1167 -79.76 2.65 8.55
CA GLU A 1167 -79.97 2.79 9.99
C GLU A 1167 -79.36 4.07 10.60
N LYS A 1168 -78.11 4.40 10.26
CA LYS A 1168 -77.39 5.53 10.88
C LYS A 1168 -77.54 6.84 10.11
N ASN A 1169 -77.58 6.75 8.78
CA ASN A 1169 -77.50 7.92 7.90
C ASN A 1169 -78.83 8.23 7.20
N ASN A 1170 -79.84 7.38 7.35
CA ASN A 1170 -81.14 7.46 6.68
C ASN A 1170 -81.04 7.52 5.14
N ILE A 1171 -79.94 6.99 4.57
CA ILE A 1171 -79.67 6.94 3.13
C ILE A 1171 -80.10 5.56 2.62
N LEU A 1172 -81.20 5.51 1.88
CA LEU A 1172 -81.81 4.27 1.41
C LEU A 1172 -81.24 3.88 0.03
N ALA A 1173 -80.63 2.69 -0.08
CA ALA A 1173 -80.11 2.16 -1.34
C ALA A 1173 -81.20 2.11 -2.44
N SER A 1174 -80.89 2.61 -3.65
CA SER A 1174 -81.85 2.67 -4.75
C SER A 1174 -82.31 1.28 -5.20
N GLU A 1175 -83.49 1.18 -5.84
CA GLU A 1175 -83.97 -0.11 -6.37
C GLU A 1175 -83.00 -0.70 -7.40
N LYS A 1176 -82.30 0.17 -8.16
CA LYS A 1176 -81.27 -0.24 -9.11
C LYS A 1176 -80.06 -0.85 -8.40
N GLU A 1177 -79.58 -0.24 -7.32
CA GLU A 1177 -78.46 -0.77 -6.51
C GLU A 1177 -78.81 -2.10 -5.84
N MET A 1178 -80.04 -2.25 -5.34
CA MET A 1178 -80.52 -3.52 -4.79
C MET A 1178 -80.66 -4.60 -5.86
N THR A 1179 -81.16 -4.26 -7.04
CA THR A 1179 -81.25 -5.19 -8.18
C THR A 1179 -79.87 -5.63 -8.66
N GLU A 1180 -78.89 -4.71 -8.70
CA GLU A 1180 -77.51 -5.04 -9.05
C GLU A 1180 -76.85 -5.93 -7.98
N LEU A 1181 -77.12 -5.69 -6.69
CA LEU A 1181 -76.65 -6.53 -5.61
C LEU A 1181 -77.26 -7.94 -5.65
N ILE A 1182 -78.55 -8.05 -5.98
CA ILE A 1182 -79.23 -9.35 -6.24
C ILE A 1182 -78.63 -10.04 -7.46
N SER A 1183 -78.31 -9.31 -8.53
CA SER A 1183 -77.65 -9.86 -9.72
C SER A 1183 -76.26 -10.40 -9.40
N LYS A 1184 -75.45 -9.63 -8.64
CA LYS A 1184 -74.14 -10.09 -8.14
C LYS A 1184 -74.29 -11.30 -7.22
N ALA A 1185 -75.25 -11.30 -6.30
CA ALA A 1185 -75.58 -12.46 -5.47
C ALA A 1185 -75.98 -13.69 -6.30
N ASN A 1186 -76.65 -13.46 -7.44
CA ASN A 1186 -77.07 -14.50 -8.36
C ASN A 1186 -75.94 -15.08 -9.24
N GLN A 1187 -74.87 -14.34 -9.46
CA GLN A 1187 -73.74 -14.79 -10.26
C GLN A 1187 -72.71 -15.61 -9.47
N LEU A 1188 -72.89 -15.69 -8.15
CA LEU A 1188 -71.95 -16.39 -7.29
C LEU A 1188 -72.06 -17.93 -7.37
N SER A 1189 -70.91 -18.62 -7.29
CA SER A 1189 -70.75 -20.07 -7.48
C SER A 1189 -71.07 -20.90 -6.22
N PHE A 1190 -72.35 -20.99 -5.85
CA PHE A 1190 -72.81 -21.42 -4.51
C PHE A 1190 -73.54 -22.76 -4.44
N THR A 1191 -73.69 -23.30 -3.22
CA THR A 1191 -74.76 -24.26 -2.91
C THR A 1191 -76.09 -23.52 -2.96
N THR A 1192 -77.14 -24.15 -3.50
CA THR A 1192 -78.45 -23.52 -3.73
C THR A 1192 -79.02 -22.84 -2.47
N ARG A 1193 -78.75 -23.42 -1.29
CA ARG A 1193 -79.28 -22.95 0.00
C ARG A 1193 -78.68 -21.64 0.50
N ASN A 1194 -77.35 -21.45 0.40
CA ASN A 1194 -76.70 -20.22 0.92
C ASN A 1194 -76.94 -19.03 -0.01
N LYS A 1195 -76.98 -19.30 -1.31
CA LYS A 1195 -77.44 -18.34 -2.32
C LYS A 1195 -78.87 -17.86 -2.03
N GLN A 1196 -79.77 -18.80 -1.75
CA GLN A 1196 -81.16 -18.49 -1.40
C GLN A 1196 -81.27 -17.68 -0.11
N ASN A 1197 -80.49 -17.99 0.93
CA ASN A 1197 -80.52 -17.23 2.18
C ASN A 1197 -80.03 -15.80 2.01
N ILE A 1198 -78.90 -15.59 1.32
CA ILE A 1198 -78.38 -14.24 1.05
C ILE A 1198 -79.37 -13.43 0.19
N ILE A 1199 -79.90 -14.03 -0.87
CA ILE A 1199 -80.90 -13.37 -1.71
C ILE A 1199 -82.17 -13.05 -0.90
N LYS A 1200 -82.62 -13.99 -0.06
CA LYS A 1200 -83.77 -13.78 0.83
C LYS A 1200 -83.53 -12.61 1.78
N GLU A 1201 -82.32 -12.46 2.31
CA GLU A 1201 -81.99 -11.36 3.20
C GLU A 1201 -81.82 -10.02 2.48
N ILE A 1202 -81.25 -10.01 1.27
CA ILE A 1202 -81.20 -8.83 0.40
C ILE A 1202 -82.63 -8.39 0.05
N LEU A 1203 -83.52 -9.33 -0.28
CA LEU A 1203 -84.94 -9.06 -0.57
C LEU A 1203 -85.71 -8.59 0.66
N GLN A 1204 -85.47 -9.19 1.82
CA GLN A 1204 -86.09 -8.76 3.08
C GLN A 1204 -85.69 -7.32 3.42
N PHE A 1205 -84.40 -6.99 3.30
CA PHE A 1205 -83.94 -5.61 3.47
C PHE A 1205 -84.49 -4.68 2.39
N GLN A 1206 -84.67 -5.14 1.15
CA GLN A 1206 -85.32 -4.35 0.09
C GLN A 1206 -86.79 -4.01 0.42
N GLU A 1207 -87.54 -4.94 1.01
CA GLU A 1207 -88.91 -4.69 1.50
C GLU A 1207 -88.92 -3.76 2.72
N GLU A 1208 -87.97 -3.89 3.65
CA GLU A 1208 -87.81 -2.94 4.77
C GLU A 1208 -87.53 -1.52 4.27
N LEU A 1209 -86.64 -1.35 3.28
CA LEU A 1209 -86.39 -0.07 2.62
C LEU A 1209 -87.64 0.49 1.93
N LYS A 1210 -88.47 -0.38 1.33
CA LYS A 1210 -89.72 0.01 0.69
C LYS A 1210 -90.75 0.53 1.71
N ALA A 1211 -90.89 -0.16 2.83
CA ALA A 1211 -91.74 0.29 3.95
C ALA A 1211 -91.24 1.62 4.58
N LEU A 1212 -89.91 1.80 4.68
CA LEU A 1212 -89.33 3.08 5.13
C LEU A 1212 -89.56 4.23 4.14
N ARG A 1213 -89.60 3.94 2.83
CA ARG A 1213 -89.95 4.95 1.80
C ARG A 1213 -91.41 5.33 1.82
N GLU A 1214 -92.30 4.40 2.12
CA GLU A 1214 -93.75 4.62 2.20
C GLU A 1214 -94.16 5.36 3.49
N THR A 1215 -93.35 5.31 4.56
CA THR A 1215 -93.61 6.01 5.83
C THR A 1215 -93.02 7.43 5.90
N THR A 1216 -92.21 7.84 4.92
CA THR A 1216 -91.64 9.21 4.83
C THR A 1216 -92.46 10.19 3.98
N THR A 1217 -93.64 9.78 3.49
CA THR A 1217 -94.65 10.69 2.93
C THR A 1217 -95.76 10.94 3.96
N VAL A 1218 -95.84 12.16 4.49
CA VAL A 1218 -96.95 12.65 5.33
C VAL A 1218 -97.82 13.60 4.47
N PRO A 1219 -99.16 13.63 4.64
CA PRO A 1219 -100.11 14.06 3.62
C PRO A 1219 -100.16 15.57 3.34
N GLU A 1220 -100.65 15.86 2.13
CA GLU A 1220 -101.17 17.13 1.56
C GLU A 1220 -100.85 18.46 2.26
N ALA A 1221 -100.00 19.26 1.61
CA ALA A 1221 -100.43 20.45 0.87
C ALA A 1221 -99.57 20.62 -0.40
#